data_AF-A0A935SXL4-F1
#
_entry.id   AF-A0A935SXL4-F1
#
_cell.length_a   1.000
_cell.length_b   1.000
_cell.length_c   1.000
_cell.angle_alpha   90.00
_cell.angle_beta   90.00
_cell.angle_gamma   90.00
#
_symmetry.space_group_name_H-M   'P 1'
#
loop_
_entity.id
_entity.type
_entity.pdbx_description
1 polymer ?
#
loop_
_entity_poly.entity_id
_entity_poly.type
_entity_poly.pdbx_seq_one_letter_code
_entity_poly.pdbx_strand_id
1 'polypeptide(L)'
;MDVTAQSIEMAGGALISATSFGSGDAGNIDARATSNFELRDSGTGILSNAQGSGAGGDVALRTQGGRLRLEDGAAITAQTTRNARAGDISIATGSLELLGGSMIDNSTSAQGRLKGEGLTTGSAGSIEIVASESVRLASMSTQGDTSRVTSRSLAESSGAAGSIRITAPAVRVGDRASISATADGPGTGGEIQLDVMDLALSEEGRISTFAAVGAEGGSPGDGEARSIRIRSTGEVRLRDRSEIEASVGANRGGDVEISRPRSMVLEDESRILAQARADDGSGVGGRIEIRADAFFASPTSTVSADSSAGVNGEVILTSSIATIEEDLRPVEASLLDAGTLLRPPCEARAASAGGSLVVASKAPEPIDEERWLSSSLVIGERRESQESIAEVEGALRRMDDAGRALADGKLEKARRELDALSEELDDSDRVSTRLLVFANRARLDAEHGSWETAIRSTREARRLADALENDFVRWASRVHLAQTQILLASKASKRRVQLVEGAHRDLVDAVRIARVLGTAREYSASLGRLARRYEMEGHREHSLALVRDAIGAGEQFNTSAELHLWYAMEGRILWTQGRASAALNSYRRAVDAAARLRRAAFRDPRYESKVSHQALDELHLAYIDLLFQSADLGVDADAQSRLFAEVRRVAELSQAVALEDYFRDECVALLESRTRTLDELVSEYGRGSGSRLSDCSFEPRRAARRDVVRISKGYVYRGV
;
A
#
# COMPACT_ATOMS: atom_id res chain seq x y z
N MET A 1 34.93 -28.40 -20.00
CA MET A 1 34.19 -29.64 -19.76
C MET A 1 32.89 -29.53 -20.51
N ASP A 2 32.60 -30.47 -21.42
CA ASP A 2 31.39 -30.45 -22.23
C ASP A 2 30.45 -31.58 -21.78
N VAL A 3 29.21 -31.23 -21.44
CA VAL A 3 28.15 -32.19 -21.11
C VAL A 3 27.02 -31.98 -22.09
N THR A 4 26.60 -33.03 -22.79
CA THR A 4 25.46 -32.96 -23.73
C THR A 4 24.54 -34.15 -23.50
N ALA A 5 23.27 -33.89 -23.24
CA ALA A 5 22.26 -34.93 -23.04
C ALA A 5 20.90 -34.47 -23.56
N GLN A 6 19.95 -35.41 -23.63
CA GLN A 6 18.56 -35.03 -23.92
C GLN A 6 17.94 -34.31 -22.72
N SER A 7 18.06 -34.90 -21.53
CA SER A 7 17.71 -34.28 -20.25
C SER A 7 18.87 -34.43 -19.27
N ILE A 8 19.05 -33.46 -18.39
CA ILE A 8 20.02 -33.51 -17.30
C ILE A 8 19.23 -33.35 -16.00
N GLU A 9 19.28 -34.36 -15.14
CA GLU A 9 18.64 -34.37 -13.83
C GLU A 9 19.70 -34.69 -12.79
N MET A 10 19.88 -33.78 -11.83
CA MET A 10 20.89 -33.84 -10.78
C MET A 10 20.20 -33.65 -9.43
N ALA A 11 20.49 -34.53 -8.47
CA ALA A 11 19.88 -34.52 -7.13
C ALA A 11 20.83 -35.16 -6.11
N GLY A 12 20.51 -35.03 -4.81
CA GLY A 12 21.22 -35.72 -3.73
C GLY A 12 22.70 -35.34 -3.59
N GLY A 13 23.08 -34.10 -3.90
CA GLY A 13 24.47 -33.62 -3.81
C GLY A 13 25.31 -33.88 -5.07
N ALA A 14 24.67 -34.11 -6.23
CA ALA A 14 25.38 -34.35 -7.48
C ALA A 14 26.10 -33.08 -7.99
N LEU A 15 27.34 -33.23 -8.47
CA LEU A 15 28.18 -32.10 -8.88
C LEU A 15 28.77 -32.29 -10.30
N ILE A 16 28.65 -31.25 -11.13
CA ILE A 16 29.49 -31.05 -12.32
C ILE A 16 30.52 -29.98 -11.94
N SER A 17 31.78 -30.34 -11.79
CA SER A 17 32.79 -29.43 -11.26
C SER A 17 34.06 -29.41 -12.11
N ALA A 18 34.54 -28.19 -12.37
CA ALA A 18 35.83 -27.89 -12.98
C ALA A 18 36.65 -26.93 -12.07
N THR A 19 36.43 -27.05 -10.76
CA THR A 19 37.01 -26.19 -9.74
C THR A 19 38.53 -26.34 -9.67
N SER A 20 39.26 -25.21 -9.63
CA SER A 20 40.71 -25.18 -9.38
C SER A 20 41.01 -24.85 -7.93
N PHE A 21 41.86 -25.65 -7.29
CA PHE A 21 42.33 -25.40 -5.91
C PHE A 21 43.73 -24.76 -5.84
N GLY A 22 44.44 -24.70 -6.99
CA GLY A 22 45.80 -24.20 -7.09
C GLY A 22 45.88 -22.81 -7.71
N SER A 23 47.07 -22.40 -8.14
CA SER A 23 47.28 -21.08 -8.76
C SER A 23 46.79 -20.97 -10.20
N GLY A 24 46.35 -22.07 -10.81
CA GLY A 24 45.78 -22.09 -12.17
C GLY A 24 44.30 -21.73 -12.19
N ASP A 25 43.82 -21.32 -13.35
CA ASP A 25 42.42 -20.96 -13.57
C ASP A 25 41.50 -22.17 -13.47
N ALA A 26 40.24 -21.93 -13.08
CA ALA A 26 39.20 -22.95 -13.16
C ALA A 26 38.86 -23.28 -14.62
N GLY A 27 38.43 -24.51 -14.86
CA GLY A 27 38.06 -24.94 -16.21
C GLY A 27 36.63 -24.52 -16.54
N ASN A 28 36.37 -24.15 -17.80
CA ASN A 28 35.03 -23.78 -18.22
C ASN A 28 34.09 -25.01 -18.28
N ILE A 29 32.81 -24.80 -18.02
CA ILE A 29 31.76 -25.83 -18.12
C ILE A 29 30.75 -25.39 -19.19
N ASP A 30 30.52 -26.24 -20.18
CA ASP A 30 29.46 -26.07 -21.17
C ASP A 30 28.50 -27.26 -21.11
N ALA A 31 27.30 -27.03 -20.60
CA ALA A 31 26.29 -28.06 -20.42
C ALA A 31 25.05 -27.79 -21.28
N ARG A 32 24.71 -28.75 -22.12
CA ARG A 32 23.64 -28.67 -23.13
C ARG A 32 22.61 -29.77 -22.89
N ALA A 33 21.36 -29.38 -22.68
CA ALA A 33 20.21 -30.29 -22.66
C ALA A 33 19.31 -30.00 -23.86
N THR A 34 18.79 -31.00 -24.57
CA THR A 34 17.82 -30.73 -25.66
C THR A 34 16.39 -30.56 -25.14
N SER A 35 16.11 -30.95 -23.90
CA SER A 35 14.82 -30.81 -23.24
C SER A 35 14.97 -30.13 -21.88
N ASN A 36 14.97 -30.87 -20.78
CA ASN A 36 14.97 -30.32 -19.43
C ASN A 36 16.35 -30.39 -18.78
N PHE A 37 16.64 -29.38 -17.96
CA PHE A 37 17.80 -29.34 -17.08
C PHE A 37 17.30 -29.06 -15.67
N GLU A 38 17.47 -30.01 -14.75
CA GLU A 38 16.97 -29.89 -13.39
C GLU A 38 18.05 -30.21 -12.35
N LEU A 39 18.19 -29.32 -11.37
CA LEU A 39 19.09 -29.45 -10.22
C LEU A 39 18.23 -29.34 -8.95
N ARG A 40 18.29 -30.36 -8.09
CA ARG A 40 17.52 -30.42 -6.84
C ARG A 40 18.41 -30.72 -5.65
N ASP A 41 17.94 -30.34 -4.47
CA ASP A 41 18.58 -30.55 -3.17
C ASP A 41 19.85 -29.70 -2.94
N SER A 42 20.10 -29.41 -1.67
CA SER A 42 21.29 -28.71 -1.23
C SER A 42 22.55 -29.52 -1.52
N GLY A 43 23.61 -28.83 -1.96
CA GLY A 43 24.87 -29.45 -2.36
C GLY A 43 24.90 -29.99 -3.79
N THR A 44 23.77 -29.98 -4.50
CA THR A 44 23.74 -30.25 -5.95
C THR A 44 24.11 -29.00 -6.73
N GLY A 45 24.94 -29.13 -7.77
CA GLY A 45 25.30 -27.94 -8.53
C GLY A 45 26.30 -28.10 -9.67
N ILE A 46 26.53 -26.97 -10.34
CA ILE A 46 27.54 -26.78 -11.39
C ILE A 46 28.56 -25.77 -10.89
N LEU A 47 29.83 -26.18 -10.77
CA LEU A 47 30.87 -25.43 -10.05
C LEU A 47 32.11 -25.24 -10.90
N SER A 48 32.39 -24.00 -11.26
CA SER A 48 33.57 -23.58 -12.02
C SER A 48 34.43 -22.60 -11.22
N ASN A 49 34.65 -22.95 -9.94
CA ASN A 49 35.21 -22.03 -8.96
C ASN A 49 36.75 -22.09 -8.94
N ALA A 50 37.41 -20.97 -8.68
CA ALA A 50 38.85 -20.95 -8.39
C ALA A 50 39.10 -20.58 -6.93
N GLN A 51 39.58 -21.55 -6.16
CA GLN A 51 39.90 -21.42 -4.73
C GLN A 51 41.35 -20.98 -4.46
N GLY A 52 42.21 -20.97 -5.49
CA GLY A 52 43.57 -20.43 -5.41
C GLY A 52 43.67 -19.04 -6.04
N SER A 53 44.79 -18.73 -6.69
CA SER A 53 45.05 -17.40 -7.27
C SER A 53 44.59 -17.23 -8.73
N GLY A 54 44.11 -18.29 -9.37
CA GLY A 54 43.64 -18.26 -10.75
C GLY A 54 42.23 -17.68 -10.88
N ALA A 55 41.82 -17.37 -12.11
CA ALA A 55 40.49 -16.88 -12.45
C ALA A 55 39.42 -17.97 -12.36
N GLY A 56 38.18 -17.57 -12.09
CA GLY A 56 37.01 -18.46 -12.18
C GLY A 56 36.78 -18.86 -13.62
N GLY A 57 36.36 -20.10 -13.86
CA GLY A 57 36.05 -20.56 -15.22
C GLY A 57 34.60 -20.22 -15.57
N ASP A 58 34.31 -20.04 -16.85
CA ASP A 58 32.97 -19.69 -17.31
C ASP A 58 32.01 -20.87 -17.27
N VAL A 59 30.74 -20.61 -17.00
CA VAL A 59 29.66 -21.61 -17.05
C VAL A 59 28.66 -21.23 -18.14
N ALA A 60 28.45 -22.10 -19.11
CA ALA A 60 27.46 -21.95 -20.17
C ALA A 60 26.42 -23.08 -20.10
N LEU A 61 25.15 -22.74 -19.87
CA LEU A 61 24.05 -23.68 -19.82
C LEU A 61 23.07 -23.40 -20.95
N ARG A 62 22.70 -24.43 -21.72
CA ARG A 62 21.78 -24.28 -22.85
C ARG A 62 20.70 -25.35 -22.85
N THR A 63 19.44 -24.94 -22.96
CA THR A 63 18.31 -25.82 -23.30
C THR A 63 17.73 -25.44 -24.66
N GLN A 64 17.30 -26.42 -25.46
CA GLN A 64 16.65 -26.16 -26.76
C GLN A 64 15.15 -25.80 -26.58
N GLY A 65 14.89 -24.72 -25.84
CA GLY A 65 13.53 -24.23 -25.54
C GLY A 65 12.82 -24.97 -24.40
N GLY A 66 13.50 -25.88 -23.71
CA GLY A 66 12.96 -26.52 -22.52
C GLY A 66 13.21 -25.72 -21.24
N ARG A 67 13.01 -26.34 -20.09
CA ARG A 67 13.09 -25.68 -18.78
C ARG A 67 14.42 -25.95 -18.08
N LEU A 68 15.04 -24.91 -17.53
CA LEU A 68 16.11 -25.00 -16.53
C LEU A 68 15.51 -24.70 -15.15
N ARG A 69 15.55 -25.66 -14.23
CA ARG A 69 14.99 -25.53 -12.88
C ARG A 69 16.05 -25.85 -11.83
N LEU A 70 16.21 -24.94 -10.88
CA LEU A 70 16.99 -25.14 -9.66
C LEU A 70 16.02 -25.10 -8.47
N GLU A 71 16.15 -26.05 -7.57
CA GLU A 71 15.24 -26.21 -6.43
C GLU A 71 16.01 -26.61 -5.16
N ASP A 72 15.47 -26.24 -4.01
CA ASP A 72 15.91 -26.66 -2.68
C ASP A 72 17.42 -26.47 -2.40
N GLY A 73 17.94 -25.29 -2.73
CA GLY A 73 19.34 -24.93 -2.45
C GLY A 73 20.35 -25.38 -3.50
N ALA A 74 19.91 -25.88 -4.66
CA ALA A 74 20.80 -26.15 -5.79
C ALA A 74 21.54 -24.88 -6.29
N ALA A 75 22.77 -25.05 -6.78
CA ALA A 75 23.66 -23.92 -7.10
C ALA A 75 24.35 -24.02 -8.47
N ILE A 76 24.48 -22.88 -9.15
CA ILE A 76 25.40 -22.69 -10.30
C ILE A 76 26.41 -21.61 -9.90
N THR A 77 27.69 -21.95 -9.93
CA THR A 77 28.74 -21.06 -9.41
C THR A 77 29.98 -20.97 -10.29
N ALA A 78 30.56 -19.77 -10.37
CA ALA A 78 31.80 -19.45 -11.09
C ALA A 78 32.69 -18.50 -10.26
N GLN A 79 32.80 -18.77 -8.96
CA GLN A 79 33.38 -17.87 -7.95
C GLN A 79 34.92 -17.89 -7.94
N THR A 80 35.52 -16.83 -7.37
CA THR A 80 36.96 -16.79 -7.02
C THR A 80 37.17 -16.46 -5.54
N THR A 81 38.32 -16.81 -4.97
CA THR A 81 38.65 -16.57 -3.54
C THR A 81 39.86 -15.63 -3.30
N ARG A 82 40.50 -15.12 -4.36
CA ARG A 82 41.65 -14.19 -4.27
C ARG A 82 41.55 -13.05 -5.28
N ASN A 83 42.69 -12.62 -5.83
CA ASN A 83 42.81 -11.40 -6.63
C ASN A 83 42.29 -11.50 -8.07
N ALA A 84 41.87 -12.68 -8.51
CA ALA A 84 41.46 -12.94 -9.89
C ALA A 84 39.96 -12.73 -10.10
N ARG A 85 39.59 -12.46 -11.36
CA ARG A 85 38.20 -12.23 -11.77
C ARG A 85 37.40 -13.53 -11.70
N ALA A 86 36.18 -13.46 -11.15
CA ALA A 86 35.23 -14.56 -11.22
C ALA A 86 34.75 -14.82 -12.66
N GLY A 87 34.36 -16.06 -12.94
CA GLY A 87 33.93 -16.48 -14.26
C GLY A 87 32.56 -15.91 -14.63
N ASP A 88 32.28 -15.86 -15.93
CA ASP A 88 30.98 -15.42 -16.43
C ASP A 88 30.00 -16.61 -16.45
N ILE A 89 28.71 -16.34 -16.19
CA ILE A 89 27.65 -17.35 -16.25
C ILE A 89 26.68 -16.96 -17.36
N SER A 90 26.51 -17.83 -18.37
CA SER A 90 25.57 -17.65 -19.48
C SER A 90 24.53 -18.75 -19.50
N ILE A 91 23.25 -18.38 -19.53
CA ILE A 91 22.12 -19.30 -19.52
C ILE A 91 21.22 -18.96 -20.70
N ALA A 92 20.99 -19.92 -21.58
CA ALA A 92 19.99 -19.83 -22.65
C ALA A 92 18.97 -20.96 -22.48
N THR A 93 17.70 -20.63 -22.23
CA THR A 93 16.66 -21.62 -21.94
C THR A 93 15.29 -21.19 -22.46
N GLY A 94 14.30 -22.09 -22.45
CA GLY A 94 12.89 -21.72 -22.63
C GLY A 94 12.37 -20.94 -21.42
N SER A 95 12.37 -21.62 -20.27
CA SER A 95 12.05 -21.03 -18.97
C SER A 95 13.14 -21.31 -17.95
N LEU A 96 13.36 -20.35 -17.04
CA LEU A 96 14.26 -20.46 -15.90
C LEU A 96 13.45 -20.37 -14.60
N GLU A 97 13.60 -21.35 -13.70
CA GLU A 97 13.00 -21.34 -12.37
C GLU A 97 14.08 -21.50 -11.29
N LEU A 98 14.19 -20.53 -10.37
CA LEU A 98 15.02 -20.61 -9.17
C LEU A 98 14.12 -20.64 -7.94
N LEU A 99 14.03 -21.80 -7.30
CA LEU A 99 13.13 -22.09 -6.19
C LEU A 99 13.86 -22.57 -4.94
N GLY A 100 13.19 -22.47 -3.80
CA GLY A 100 13.63 -23.12 -2.56
C GLY A 100 15.02 -22.73 -2.09
N GLY A 101 15.46 -21.47 -2.25
CA GLY A 101 16.78 -21.02 -1.82
C GLY A 101 17.92 -21.32 -2.79
N SER A 102 17.62 -21.71 -4.03
CA SER A 102 18.62 -21.95 -5.07
C SER A 102 19.37 -20.69 -5.51
N MET A 103 20.59 -20.86 -6.04
CA MET A 103 21.46 -19.72 -6.35
C MET A 103 22.20 -19.83 -7.68
N ILE A 104 22.36 -18.68 -8.34
CA ILE A 104 23.32 -18.45 -9.43
C ILE A 104 24.30 -17.38 -8.93
N ASP A 105 25.59 -17.70 -8.87
CA ASP A 105 26.56 -16.88 -8.14
C ASP A 105 27.95 -16.90 -8.81
N ASN A 106 28.42 -15.72 -9.22
CA ASN A 106 29.79 -15.53 -9.70
C ASN A 106 30.54 -14.45 -8.91
N SER A 107 30.36 -14.49 -7.59
CA SER A 107 31.00 -13.57 -6.67
C SER A 107 32.50 -13.82 -6.49
N THR A 108 33.21 -12.78 -6.06
CA THR A 108 34.58 -12.89 -5.56
C THR A 108 34.58 -12.91 -4.03
N SER A 109 35.46 -13.72 -3.48
CA SER A 109 35.72 -13.87 -2.05
C SER A 109 37.18 -13.52 -1.76
N ALA A 110 37.47 -13.05 -0.54
CA ALA A 110 38.83 -12.87 -0.04
C ALA A 110 39.23 -13.96 0.97
N GLN A 111 38.46 -15.06 1.03
CA GLN A 111 38.65 -16.11 2.03
C GLN A 111 40.05 -16.74 1.90
N GLY A 112 40.81 -16.69 3.00
CA GLY A 112 42.21 -17.14 3.05
C GLY A 112 43.25 -16.03 3.19
N ARG A 113 42.82 -14.79 3.43
CA ARG A 113 43.68 -13.64 3.72
C ARG A 113 44.37 -13.76 5.10
N LEU A 114 45.66 -13.45 5.15
CA LEU A 114 46.37 -13.24 6.41
C LEU A 114 46.13 -11.80 6.90
N LYS A 115 45.92 -11.60 8.20
CA LYS A 115 45.84 -10.25 8.80
C LYS A 115 47.10 -9.46 8.45
N GLY A 116 46.97 -8.41 7.65
CA GLY A 116 48.07 -7.51 7.25
C GLY A 116 48.33 -7.42 5.75
N GLU A 117 47.72 -8.26 4.93
CA GLU A 117 47.74 -8.09 3.46
C GLU A 117 46.73 -6.99 3.06
N GLY A 118 46.98 -6.24 1.98
CA GLY A 118 46.04 -5.22 1.48
C GLY A 118 44.71 -5.82 0.99
N LEU A 119 43.81 -4.98 0.47
CA LEU A 119 42.57 -5.43 -0.19
C LEU A 119 42.89 -6.30 -1.42
N THR A 120 42.07 -7.32 -1.67
CA THR A 120 42.14 -8.11 -2.91
C THR A 120 41.59 -7.29 -4.09
N THR A 121 42.01 -7.59 -5.32
CA THR A 121 41.55 -6.85 -6.53
C THR A 121 40.58 -7.64 -7.40
N GLY A 122 40.03 -8.74 -6.88
CA GLY A 122 39.19 -9.66 -7.65
C GLY A 122 37.82 -9.06 -7.97
N SER A 123 37.53 -8.82 -9.25
CA SER A 123 36.23 -8.34 -9.74
C SER A 123 35.29 -9.50 -10.06
N ALA A 124 33.99 -9.33 -9.82
CA ALA A 124 33.00 -10.36 -10.13
C ALA A 124 32.79 -10.48 -11.65
N GLY A 125 32.36 -11.66 -12.10
CA GLY A 125 32.04 -11.93 -13.49
C GLY A 125 30.66 -11.40 -13.88
N SER A 126 30.27 -11.56 -15.14
CA SER A 126 28.94 -11.17 -15.65
C SER A 126 27.98 -12.36 -15.68
N ILE A 127 26.70 -12.12 -15.41
CA ILE A 127 25.63 -13.12 -15.54
C ILE A 127 24.71 -12.69 -16.68
N GLU A 128 24.53 -13.54 -17.69
CA GLU A 128 23.60 -13.33 -18.80
C GLU A 128 22.57 -14.45 -18.84
N ILE A 129 21.30 -14.09 -18.76
CA ILE A 129 20.17 -15.02 -18.80
C ILE A 129 19.27 -14.63 -19.97
N VAL A 130 19.13 -15.54 -20.93
CA VAL A 130 18.21 -15.42 -22.07
C VAL A 130 17.18 -16.53 -21.96
N ALA A 131 15.94 -16.17 -21.61
CA ALA A 131 14.82 -17.10 -21.55
C ALA A 131 13.79 -16.75 -22.62
N SER A 132 13.40 -17.69 -23.47
CA SER A 132 12.42 -17.40 -24.54
C SER A 132 10.98 -17.27 -24.05
N GLU A 133 10.69 -17.70 -22.81
CA GLU A 133 9.35 -17.67 -22.21
C GLU A 133 9.30 -16.88 -20.90
N SER A 134 10.04 -17.31 -19.87
CA SER A 134 9.97 -16.66 -18.56
C SER A 134 11.17 -16.94 -17.65
N VAL A 135 11.39 -16.03 -16.70
CA VAL A 135 12.29 -16.19 -15.56
C VAL A 135 11.48 -16.03 -14.28
N ARG A 136 11.56 -16.99 -13.37
CA ARG A 136 10.86 -16.97 -12.08
C ARG A 136 11.82 -17.26 -10.94
N LEU A 137 11.92 -16.31 -10.02
CA LEU A 137 12.64 -16.46 -8.76
C LEU A 137 11.61 -16.42 -7.63
N ALA A 138 11.62 -17.43 -6.77
CA ALA A 138 10.74 -17.49 -5.61
C ALA A 138 11.45 -18.24 -4.47
N SER A 139 11.43 -17.70 -3.26
CA SER A 139 11.94 -18.40 -2.10
C SER A 139 10.86 -19.09 -1.27
N MET A 140 10.67 -20.38 -1.52
CA MET A 140 9.87 -21.27 -0.67
C MET A 140 10.77 -22.30 0.04
N SER A 141 11.85 -21.85 0.67
CA SER A 141 12.72 -22.73 1.48
C SER A 141 12.16 -22.86 2.90
N THR A 142 12.03 -24.09 3.39
CA THR A 142 11.71 -24.39 4.80
C THR A 142 12.82 -23.95 5.77
N GLN A 143 14.01 -23.58 5.25
CA GLN A 143 15.18 -23.18 6.04
C GLN A 143 15.43 -21.66 6.06
N GLY A 144 14.55 -20.86 5.45
CA GLY A 144 14.64 -19.39 5.46
C GLY A 144 15.58 -18.78 4.41
N ASP A 145 16.37 -19.60 3.72
CA ASP A 145 17.23 -19.18 2.61
C ASP A 145 16.44 -18.48 1.50
N THR A 146 17.11 -17.55 0.80
CA THR A 146 16.54 -16.78 -0.32
C THR A 146 17.11 -17.24 -1.65
N SER A 147 16.24 -17.48 -2.64
CA SER A 147 16.64 -17.74 -4.01
C SER A 147 17.31 -16.50 -4.62
N ARG A 148 18.50 -16.64 -5.22
CA ARG A 148 19.35 -15.49 -5.57
C ARG A 148 20.04 -15.62 -6.92
N VAL A 149 20.07 -14.53 -7.68
CA VAL A 149 21.02 -14.32 -8.79
C VAL A 149 21.96 -13.21 -8.36
N THR A 150 23.25 -13.52 -8.18
CA THR A 150 24.18 -12.57 -7.57
C THR A 150 25.53 -12.50 -8.28
N SER A 151 25.96 -11.26 -8.54
CA SER A 151 27.30 -10.93 -9.00
C SER A 151 27.92 -9.95 -8.01
N ARG A 152 28.58 -10.50 -6.99
CA ARG A 152 29.02 -9.74 -5.81
C ARG A 152 30.54 -9.66 -5.70
N SER A 153 31.06 -8.49 -5.32
CA SER A 153 32.43 -8.33 -4.83
C SER A 153 32.39 -8.15 -3.30
N LEU A 154 33.09 -8.99 -2.53
CA LEU A 154 33.01 -8.99 -1.06
C LEU A 154 33.79 -7.82 -0.40
N ALA A 155 33.51 -7.55 0.89
CA ALA A 155 34.01 -6.38 1.65
C ALA A 155 35.53 -6.21 1.72
N GLU A 156 36.26 -7.30 1.50
CA GLU A 156 37.72 -7.36 1.51
C GLU A 156 38.34 -7.29 0.09
N SER A 157 37.54 -6.92 -0.91
CA SER A 157 37.95 -6.69 -2.30
C SER A 157 37.71 -5.24 -2.71
N SER A 158 38.69 -4.64 -3.41
CA SER A 158 38.52 -3.40 -4.18
C SER A 158 38.04 -3.65 -5.61
N GLY A 159 37.84 -4.92 -5.99
CA GLY A 159 37.32 -5.30 -7.30
C GLY A 159 35.85 -4.87 -7.48
N ALA A 160 35.48 -4.59 -8.72
CA ALA A 160 34.11 -4.20 -9.07
C ALA A 160 33.15 -5.39 -9.00
N ALA A 161 31.90 -5.12 -8.64
CA ALA A 161 30.82 -6.06 -8.88
C ALA A 161 30.53 -6.19 -10.38
N GLY A 162 30.05 -7.35 -10.81
CA GLY A 162 29.84 -7.64 -12.22
C GLY A 162 28.44 -7.24 -12.68
N SER A 163 28.17 -7.40 -13.97
CA SER A 163 26.87 -7.05 -14.54
C SER A 163 25.92 -8.24 -14.61
N ILE A 164 24.62 -7.97 -14.46
CA ILE A 164 23.56 -8.96 -14.64
C ILE A 164 22.67 -8.48 -15.78
N ARG A 165 22.55 -9.29 -16.83
CA ARG A 165 21.60 -9.06 -17.94
C ARG A 165 20.57 -10.18 -17.99
N ILE A 166 19.30 -9.81 -18.00
CA ILE A 166 18.18 -10.76 -18.16
C ILE A 166 17.32 -10.32 -19.33
N THR A 167 17.12 -11.22 -20.29
CA THR A 167 16.21 -11.03 -21.42
C THR A 167 15.17 -12.14 -21.40
N ALA A 168 13.91 -11.77 -21.16
CA ALA A 168 12.79 -12.72 -21.14
C ALA A 168 11.44 -12.01 -21.32
N PRO A 169 10.42 -12.65 -21.95
CA PRO A 169 9.09 -12.05 -22.02
C PRO A 169 8.52 -11.71 -20.64
N ALA A 170 8.63 -12.60 -19.65
CA ALA A 170 8.15 -12.34 -18.29
C ALA A 170 9.23 -12.62 -17.23
N VAL A 171 9.48 -11.66 -16.34
CA VAL A 171 10.33 -11.84 -15.16
C VAL A 171 9.48 -11.66 -13.90
N ARG A 172 9.47 -12.67 -13.03
CA ARG A 172 8.79 -12.63 -11.73
C ARG A 172 9.79 -12.86 -10.60
N VAL A 173 9.86 -11.94 -9.65
CA VAL A 173 10.72 -12.03 -8.47
C VAL A 173 9.82 -11.93 -7.24
N GLY A 174 9.59 -13.07 -6.58
CA GLY A 174 8.66 -13.22 -5.46
C GLY A 174 9.32 -13.77 -4.21
N ASP A 175 8.57 -13.84 -3.11
CA ASP A 175 8.93 -14.55 -1.89
C ASP A 175 10.36 -14.23 -1.37
N ARG A 176 10.71 -12.95 -1.20
CA ARG A 176 12.04 -12.46 -0.76
C ARG A 176 13.22 -12.84 -1.67
N ALA A 177 12.97 -13.37 -2.87
CA ALA A 177 14.04 -13.67 -3.81
C ALA A 177 14.71 -12.39 -4.32
N SER A 178 15.98 -12.48 -4.74
CA SER A 178 16.71 -11.29 -5.18
C SER A 178 17.63 -11.46 -6.39
N ILE A 179 17.75 -10.37 -7.13
CA ILE A 179 18.73 -10.17 -8.20
C ILE A 179 19.66 -9.06 -7.74
N SER A 180 20.94 -9.34 -7.54
CA SER A 180 21.87 -8.38 -6.94
C SER A 180 23.25 -8.30 -7.57
N ALA A 181 23.73 -7.08 -7.78
CA ALA A 181 25.04 -6.79 -8.34
C ALA A 181 25.83 -5.87 -7.38
N THR A 182 26.25 -6.42 -6.23
CA THR A 182 26.71 -5.62 -5.07
C THR A 182 28.23 -5.66 -4.89
N ALA A 183 28.84 -4.52 -4.61
CA ALA A 183 30.20 -4.42 -4.08
C ALA A 183 30.12 -4.08 -2.58
N ASP A 184 30.46 -5.05 -1.72
CA ASP A 184 30.48 -4.88 -0.27
C ASP A 184 31.77 -4.19 0.23
N GLY A 185 32.78 -4.06 -0.64
CA GLY A 185 34.03 -3.34 -0.40
C GLY A 185 34.07 -1.99 -1.13
N PRO A 186 35.22 -1.29 -1.20
CA PRO A 186 35.34 0.01 -1.88
C PRO A 186 35.27 -0.07 -3.42
N GLY A 187 34.98 -1.24 -3.98
CA GLY A 187 34.79 -1.42 -5.42
C GLY A 187 33.51 -0.77 -5.93
N THR A 188 33.41 -0.63 -7.26
CA THR A 188 32.20 -0.11 -7.90
C THR A 188 31.08 -1.15 -7.93
N GLY A 189 29.84 -0.70 -7.73
CA GLY A 189 28.65 -1.54 -7.80
C GLY A 189 28.40 -2.03 -9.23
N GLY A 190 27.63 -3.10 -9.39
CA GLY A 190 27.41 -3.73 -10.68
C GLY A 190 26.21 -3.16 -11.43
N GLU A 191 26.15 -3.39 -12.74
CA GLU A 191 25.04 -2.93 -13.59
C GLU A 191 24.00 -4.03 -13.77
N ILE A 192 22.73 -3.70 -13.59
CA ILE A 192 21.63 -4.65 -13.79
C ILE A 192 20.78 -4.19 -14.97
N GLN A 193 20.68 -5.01 -16.01
CA GLN A 193 19.86 -4.74 -17.20
C GLN A 193 18.78 -5.80 -17.38
N LEU A 194 17.52 -5.38 -17.44
CA LEU A 194 16.38 -6.24 -17.73
C LEU A 194 15.72 -5.78 -19.04
N ASP A 195 15.67 -6.67 -20.03
CA ASP A 195 14.93 -6.47 -21.28
C ASP A 195 13.74 -7.43 -21.32
N VAL A 196 12.56 -6.93 -20.99
CA VAL A 196 11.37 -7.76 -20.71
C VAL A 196 10.11 -7.24 -21.38
N MET A 197 9.08 -8.08 -21.50
CA MET A 197 7.73 -7.57 -21.75
C MET A 197 7.09 -7.18 -20.41
N ASP A 198 6.98 -8.12 -19.48
CA ASP A 198 6.38 -7.91 -18.15
C ASP A 198 7.39 -8.16 -17.02
N LEU A 199 7.44 -7.25 -16.05
CA LEU A 199 8.20 -7.38 -14.81
C LEU A 199 7.24 -7.32 -13.61
N ALA A 200 7.26 -8.34 -12.75
CA ALA A 200 6.52 -8.33 -11.51
C ALA A 200 7.42 -8.65 -10.31
N LEU A 201 7.47 -7.73 -9.34
CA LEU A 201 8.05 -7.98 -8.03
C LEU A 201 6.91 -8.09 -7.00
N SER A 202 6.94 -9.13 -6.18
CA SER A 202 5.97 -9.33 -5.10
C SER A 202 6.63 -9.93 -3.86
N GLU A 203 5.92 -9.90 -2.75
CA GLU A 203 6.28 -10.55 -1.48
C GLU A 203 7.75 -10.30 -1.09
N GLU A 204 8.15 -9.03 -0.99
CA GLU A 204 9.51 -8.58 -0.66
C GLU A 204 10.59 -8.96 -1.70
N GLY A 205 10.20 -9.21 -2.95
CA GLY A 205 11.11 -9.40 -4.07
C GLY A 205 12.02 -8.19 -4.30
N ARG A 206 13.31 -8.43 -4.57
CA ARG A 206 14.32 -7.36 -4.64
C ARG A 206 15.18 -7.39 -5.90
N ILE A 207 15.39 -6.24 -6.51
CA ILE A 207 16.44 -6.00 -7.52
C ILE A 207 17.34 -4.90 -6.99
N SER A 208 18.62 -5.19 -6.76
CA SER A 208 19.50 -4.22 -6.10
C SER A 208 20.92 -4.20 -6.62
N THR A 209 21.45 -3.01 -6.86
CA THR A 209 22.89 -2.76 -6.96
C THR A 209 23.32 -1.85 -5.82
N PHE A 210 24.46 -2.15 -5.24
CA PHE A 210 24.98 -1.40 -4.10
C PHE A 210 26.51 -1.35 -4.14
N ALA A 211 27.08 -0.24 -3.70
CA ALA A 211 28.51 -0.11 -3.43
C ALA A 211 28.71 0.41 -2.01
N ALA A 212 29.48 -0.32 -1.20
CA ALA A 212 29.76 0.02 0.19
C ALA A 212 30.94 0.98 0.32
N VAL A 213 31.06 1.61 1.49
CA VAL A 213 32.25 2.37 1.87
C VAL A 213 33.34 1.40 2.32
N GLY A 214 34.57 1.57 1.84
CA GLY A 214 35.71 0.81 2.33
C GLY A 214 35.91 0.98 3.85
N ALA A 215 36.34 -0.08 4.52
CA ALA A 215 36.61 -0.04 5.96
C ALA A 215 37.70 1.00 6.34
N GLU A 216 37.60 1.51 7.58
CA GLU A 216 38.50 2.52 8.16
C GLU A 216 39.99 2.21 7.91
N GLY A 217 40.70 3.17 7.30
CA GLY A 217 42.14 3.10 7.04
C GLY A 217 42.53 2.83 5.58
N GLY A 218 41.58 2.51 4.70
CA GLY A 218 41.76 2.65 3.25
C GLY A 218 41.53 4.10 2.83
N SER A 219 42.27 4.60 1.83
CA SER A 219 41.88 5.86 1.16
C SER A 219 40.40 5.77 0.78
N PRO A 220 39.60 6.84 0.95
CA PRO A 220 38.19 6.83 0.54
C PRO A 220 38.13 6.36 -0.90
N GLY A 221 37.56 5.18 -1.13
CA GLY A 221 37.38 4.66 -2.46
C GLY A 221 36.28 5.45 -3.16
N ASP A 222 36.46 5.74 -4.45
CA ASP A 222 35.46 6.32 -5.35
C ASP A 222 34.33 5.32 -5.68
N GLY A 223 33.90 4.51 -4.70
CA GLY A 223 32.87 3.49 -4.89
C GLY A 223 31.57 4.16 -5.33
N GLU A 224 31.20 3.95 -6.59
CA GLU A 224 29.94 4.40 -7.18
C GLU A 224 29.04 3.19 -7.42
N ALA A 225 27.75 3.30 -7.07
CA ALA A 225 26.77 2.32 -7.52
C ALA A 225 26.49 2.55 -9.02
N ARG A 226 26.51 1.48 -9.81
CA ARG A 226 26.13 1.55 -11.24
C ARG A 226 24.61 1.54 -11.40
N SER A 227 24.16 1.61 -12.65
CA SER A 227 22.73 1.76 -12.94
C SER A 227 21.95 0.45 -12.96
N ILE A 228 20.66 0.56 -12.62
CA ILE A 228 19.64 -0.44 -12.94
C ILE A 228 18.86 0.07 -14.15
N ARG A 229 18.86 -0.68 -15.25
CA ARG A 229 18.15 -0.35 -16.49
C ARG A 229 17.10 -1.41 -16.80
N ILE A 230 15.83 -1.01 -16.78
CA ILE A 230 14.69 -1.87 -17.10
C ILE A 230 14.05 -1.34 -18.38
N ARG A 231 14.13 -2.11 -19.47
CA ARG A 231 13.35 -1.88 -20.69
C ARG A 231 12.18 -2.84 -20.66
N SER A 232 10.97 -2.31 -20.53
CA SER A 232 9.73 -3.07 -20.61
C SER A 232 8.96 -2.67 -21.86
N THR A 233 8.22 -3.59 -22.48
CA THR A 233 7.23 -3.27 -23.53
C THR A 233 5.78 -3.52 -23.09
N GLY A 234 5.59 -3.98 -21.85
CA GLY A 234 4.32 -4.40 -21.24
C GLY A 234 4.15 -3.73 -19.88
N GLU A 235 3.85 -4.50 -18.83
CA GLU A 235 3.62 -3.99 -17.48
C GLU A 235 4.88 -4.10 -16.58
N VAL A 236 5.13 -3.09 -15.74
CA VAL A 236 6.06 -3.18 -14.61
C VAL A 236 5.27 -2.99 -13.32
N ARG A 237 5.20 -4.02 -12.47
CA ARG A 237 4.44 -3.99 -11.21
C ARG A 237 5.32 -4.35 -10.01
N LEU A 238 5.29 -3.52 -8.97
CA LEU A 238 5.89 -3.80 -7.67
C LEU A 238 4.80 -3.77 -6.59
N ARG A 239 4.72 -4.83 -5.78
CA ARG A 239 3.76 -4.94 -4.65
C ARG A 239 4.37 -5.68 -3.46
N ASP A 240 3.67 -5.68 -2.33
CA ASP A 240 4.04 -6.30 -1.06
C ASP A 240 5.48 -5.99 -0.60
N ARG A 241 5.82 -4.71 -0.37
CA ARG A 241 7.15 -4.24 0.09
C ARG A 241 8.32 -4.63 -0.84
N SER A 242 8.06 -4.78 -2.13
CA SER A 242 9.09 -5.07 -3.13
C SER A 242 9.99 -3.87 -3.41
N GLU A 243 11.23 -4.11 -3.82
CA GLU A 243 12.26 -3.07 -3.85
C GLU A 243 13.14 -3.14 -5.11
N ILE A 244 13.30 -1.98 -5.76
CA ILE A 244 14.36 -1.71 -6.74
C ILE A 244 15.30 -0.69 -6.12
N GLU A 245 16.58 -1.04 -5.96
CA GLU A 245 17.51 -0.22 -5.20
C GLU A 245 18.87 -0.07 -5.91
N ALA A 246 19.26 1.15 -6.24
CA ALA A 246 20.59 1.52 -6.73
C ALA A 246 21.28 2.48 -5.75
N SER A 247 21.41 2.07 -4.49
CA SER A 247 21.93 2.93 -3.42
C SER A 247 23.43 2.75 -3.22
N VAL A 248 24.08 3.69 -2.53
CA VAL A 248 25.52 3.63 -2.19
C VAL A 248 25.74 3.96 -0.71
N GLY A 249 26.81 3.45 -0.12
CA GLY A 249 27.25 3.78 1.23
C GLY A 249 27.92 5.17 1.35
N ALA A 250 28.67 5.61 0.34
CA ALA A 250 29.28 6.95 0.24
C ALA A 250 29.39 7.40 -1.22
N ASN A 251 29.70 8.67 -1.48
CA ASN A 251 29.80 9.25 -2.84
C ASN A 251 28.46 9.30 -3.59
N ARG A 252 28.43 8.91 -4.87
CA ARG A 252 27.29 9.07 -5.77
C ARG A 252 26.42 7.82 -5.82
N GLY A 253 25.12 7.98 -5.54
CA GLY A 253 24.09 6.95 -5.73
C GLY A 253 23.96 6.54 -7.20
N GLY A 254 23.53 5.31 -7.44
CA GLY A 254 23.38 4.76 -8.78
C GLY A 254 22.10 5.27 -9.45
N ASP A 255 22.06 5.22 -10.77
CA ASP A 255 20.89 5.66 -11.54
C ASP A 255 19.91 4.49 -11.77
N VAL A 256 18.60 4.73 -11.64
CA VAL A 256 17.54 3.79 -11.99
C VAL A 256 16.81 4.31 -13.22
N GLU A 257 16.85 3.59 -14.33
CA GLU A 257 16.12 3.93 -15.55
C GLU A 257 15.08 2.84 -15.88
N ILE A 258 13.82 3.22 -15.94
CA ILE A 258 12.71 2.35 -16.35
C ILE A 258 12.10 2.96 -17.61
N SER A 259 12.26 2.29 -18.74
CA SER A 259 11.88 2.83 -20.05
C SER A 259 10.85 1.96 -20.77
N ARG A 260 9.84 2.62 -21.33
CA ARG A 260 8.79 2.10 -22.23
C ARG A 260 7.76 1.10 -21.67
N PRO A 261 7.50 0.94 -20.35
CA PRO A 261 6.35 0.14 -19.95
C PRO A 261 5.06 0.82 -20.42
N ARG A 262 4.11 0.02 -20.91
CA ARG A 262 2.73 0.47 -21.18
C ARG A 262 2.04 0.92 -19.90
N SER A 263 2.28 0.21 -18.80
CA SER A 263 1.81 0.57 -17.47
C SER A 263 2.87 0.26 -16.43
N MET A 264 3.02 1.17 -15.47
CA MET A 264 3.84 0.96 -14.29
C MET A 264 2.99 1.13 -13.04
N VAL A 265 3.06 0.18 -12.11
CA VAL A 265 2.23 0.12 -10.90
C VAL A 265 3.11 -0.14 -9.67
N LEU A 266 3.05 0.75 -8.68
CA LEU A 266 3.72 0.66 -7.38
C LEU A 266 2.67 0.55 -6.27
N GLU A 267 2.68 -0.52 -5.49
CA GLU A 267 1.68 -0.79 -4.44
C GLU A 267 2.33 -1.26 -3.13
N ASP A 268 1.55 -1.26 -2.05
CA ASP A 268 1.88 -1.93 -0.78
C ASP A 268 3.29 -1.64 -0.25
N GLU A 269 3.61 -0.37 0.00
CA GLU A 269 4.93 0.04 0.54
C GLU A 269 6.15 -0.37 -0.32
N SER A 270 5.95 -0.63 -1.61
CA SER A 270 7.06 -0.90 -2.54
C SER A 270 7.95 0.33 -2.77
N ARG A 271 9.25 0.11 -3.03
CA ARG A 271 10.26 1.18 -3.05
C ARG A 271 11.12 1.14 -4.31
N ILE A 272 11.39 2.33 -4.87
CA ILE A 272 12.43 2.56 -5.88
C ILE A 272 13.40 3.59 -5.32
N LEU A 273 14.63 3.15 -5.05
CA LEU A 273 15.61 3.95 -4.33
C LEU A 273 16.89 4.13 -5.15
N ALA A 274 17.45 5.33 -5.11
CA ALA A 274 18.73 5.70 -5.72
C ALA A 274 19.54 6.59 -4.74
N GLN A 275 19.62 6.16 -3.49
CA GLN A 275 20.05 7.02 -2.38
C GLN A 275 21.56 6.92 -2.10
N ALA A 276 22.15 7.99 -1.56
CA ALA A 276 23.46 7.93 -0.93
C ALA A 276 23.30 7.96 0.60
N ARG A 277 23.85 6.95 1.28
CA ARG A 277 23.74 6.77 2.74
C ARG A 277 24.98 7.22 3.51
N ALA A 278 25.63 8.27 3.01
CA ALA A 278 26.83 8.82 3.66
C ALA A 278 26.43 9.61 4.91
N ASP A 279 26.89 9.19 6.08
CA ASP A 279 26.59 9.85 7.36
C ASP A 279 27.35 11.19 7.54
N ASP A 280 28.39 11.44 6.74
CA ASP A 280 29.24 12.64 6.80
C ASP A 280 28.76 13.80 5.89
N GLY A 281 27.65 13.60 5.18
CA GLY A 281 27.07 14.58 4.26
C GLY A 281 27.80 14.73 2.92
N SER A 282 28.75 13.84 2.61
CA SER A 282 29.48 13.86 1.33
C SER A 282 28.70 13.22 0.16
N GLY A 283 27.62 12.48 0.45
CA GLY A 283 26.91 11.64 -0.53
C GLY A 283 25.96 12.41 -1.45
N VAL A 284 26.02 12.14 -2.76
CA VAL A 284 25.10 12.69 -3.77
C VAL A 284 24.13 11.60 -4.20
N GLY A 285 22.83 11.86 -4.11
CA GLY A 285 21.80 10.94 -4.62
C GLY A 285 21.89 10.71 -6.14
N GLY A 286 21.41 9.56 -6.60
CA GLY A 286 21.41 9.19 -8.02
C GLY A 286 20.27 9.82 -8.82
N ARG A 287 20.10 9.39 -10.07
CA ARG A 287 18.96 9.77 -10.92
C ARG A 287 17.98 8.62 -11.03
N ILE A 288 16.71 8.86 -10.74
CA ILE A 288 15.62 7.93 -11.09
C ILE A 288 14.88 8.52 -12.29
N GLU A 289 14.89 7.81 -13.42
CA GLU A 289 14.15 8.17 -14.61
C GLU A 289 13.13 7.08 -14.98
N ILE A 290 11.85 7.45 -14.96
CA ILE A 290 10.75 6.56 -15.32
C ILE A 290 10.03 7.17 -16.52
N ARG A 291 10.07 6.49 -17.66
CA ARG A 291 9.35 6.85 -18.90
C ARG A 291 8.33 5.78 -19.24
N ALA A 292 7.11 5.92 -18.76
CA ALA A 292 6.02 4.96 -18.93
C ALA A 292 4.86 5.56 -19.73
N ASP A 293 4.03 4.76 -20.41
CA ASP A 293 2.84 5.32 -21.03
C ASP A 293 1.81 5.77 -19.95
N ALA A 294 1.71 4.97 -18.88
CA ALA A 294 0.95 5.25 -17.65
C ALA A 294 1.74 4.85 -16.39
N PHE A 295 1.70 5.67 -15.34
CA PHE A 295 2.36 5.42 -14.05
C PHE A 295 1.38 5.59 -12.89
N PHE A 296 1.27 4.58 -12.02
CA PHE A 296 0.44 4.57 -10.83
C PHE A 296 1.26 4.16 -9.62
N ALA A 297 1.26 4.95 -8.57
CA ALA A 297 1.90 4.60 -7.31
C ALA A 297 0.92 4.81 -6.15
N SER A 298 0.89 3.86 -5.21
CA SER A 298 0.17 4.01 -3.96
C SER A 298 0.85 5.09 -3.10
N PRO A 299 0.12 5.83 -2.24
CA PRO A 299 0.73 6.82 -1.34
C PRO A 299 1.73 6.23 -0.34
N THR A 300 1.68 4.90 -0.14
CA THR A 300 2.62 4.19 0.75
C THR A 300 3.92 3.79 0.05
N SER A 301 3.93 3.78 -1.27
CA SER A 301 5.08 3.39 -2.07
C SER A 301 6.00 4.59 -2.31
N THR A 302 7.31 4.37 -2.28
CA THR A 302 8.29 5.45 -2.30
C THR A 302 9.14 5.39 -3.56
N VAL A 303 9.31 6.52 -4.23
CA VAL A 303 10.35 6.74 -5.23
C VAL A 303 11.23 7.86 -4.72
N SER A 304 12.47 7.57 -4.32
CA SER A 304 13.36 8.57 -3.73
C SER A 304 14.80 8.38 -4.17
N ALA A 305 15.39 9.48 -4.61
CA ALA A 305 16.82 9.60 -4.89
C ALA A 305 17.52 10.47 -3.83
N ASP A 306 16.90 10.71 -2.68
CA ASP A 306 17.42 11.64 -1.67
C ASP A 306 18.64 11.07 -0.93
N SER A 307 19.52 11.96 -0.49
CA SER A 307 20.70 11.61 0.32
C SER A 307 20.40 11.83 1.80
N SER A 308 20.98 11.02 2.69
CA SER A 308 20.75 11.14 4.16
C SER A 308 21.32 12.42 4.77
N ALA A 309 22.40 12.95 4.20
CA ALA A 309 23.08 14.16 4.70
C ALA A 309 23.74 15.03 3.60
N GLY A 310 23.70 14.63 2.32
CA GLY A 310 24.36 15.34 1.22
C GLY A 310 23.40 15.87 0.14
N VAL A 311 23.82 15.93 -1.11
CA VAL A 311 23.02 16.52 -2.21
C VAL A 311 21.95 15.53 -2.68
N ASN A 312 20.69 15.95 -2.73
CA ASN A 312 19.60 15.10 -3.24
C ASN A 312 19.75 14.79 -4.72
N GLY A 313 19.40 13.56 -5.09
CA GLY A 313 19.32 13.11 -6.47
C GLY A 313 18.10 13.64 -7.21
N GLU A 314 17.98 13.28 -8.49
CA GLU A 314 16.90 13.78 -9.36
C GLU A 314 15.91 12.65 -9.69
N VAL A 315 14.61 12.91 -9.50
CA VAL A 315 13.54 12.00 -9.90
C VAL A 315 12.79 12.61 -11.09
N ILE A 316 12.89 11.98 -12.26
CA ILE A 316 12.19 12.35 -13.49
C ILE A 316 11.12 11.31 -13.78
N LEU A 317 9.86 11.72 -13.70
CA LEU A 317 8.71 10.91 -14.08
C LEU A 317 8.10 11.50 -15.35
N THR A 318 8.21 10.79 -16.47
CA THR A 318 7.58 11.17 -17.74
C THR A 318 6.51 10.14 -18.08
N SER A 319 5.25 10.58 -18.15
CA SER A 319 4.16 9.75 -18.65
C SER A 319 3.36 10.44 -19.76
N SER A 320 3.01 9.69 -20.80
CA SER A 320 2.21 10.21 -21.93
C SER A 320 0.73 10.43 -21.57
N ILE A 321 0.25 9.75 -20.53
CA ILE A 321 -0.96 10.13 -19.81
C ILE A 321 -0.48 10.91 -18.58
N ALA A 322 -0.76 12.21 -18.53
CA ALA A 322 -0.32 13.07 -17.43
C ALA A 322 -0.69 12.48 -16.07
N THR A 323 0.25 12.55 -15.12
CA THR A 323 -0.07 12.68 -13.70
C THR A 323 -1.23 13.68 -13.55
N ILE A 324 -2.28 13.34 -12.78
CA ILE A 324 -3.47 14.18 -12.59
C ILE A 324 -3.15 15.37 -11.66
N GLU A 325 -2.09 16.12 -11.95
CA GLU A 325 -1.64 17.25 -11.12
C GLU A 325 -1.49 18.58 -11.87
N GLU A 326 -1.52 18.66 -13.21
CA GLU A 326 -1.19 19.94 -13.88
C GLU A 326 -2.18 20.56 -14.89
N ASP A 327 -3.37 20.01 -15.16
CA ASP A 327 -4.25 20.55 -16.21
C ASP A 327 -5.52 21.28 -15.74
N LEU A 328 -5.39 22.17 -14.75
CA LEU A 328 -6.47 23.12 -14.42
C LEU A 328 -6.01 24.57 -14.62
N ARG A 329 -6.10 25.06 -15.86
CA ARG A 329 -6.23 26.50 -16.13
C ARG A 329 -7.70 26.86 -16.40
N PRO A 330 -8.17 28.02 -15.89
CA PRO A 330 -9.56 28.45 -16.02
C PRO A 330 -9.80 29.05 -17.41
N VAL A 331 -10.87 28.61 -18.08
CA VAL A 331 -11.39 29.28 -19.27
C VAL A 331 -12.32 30.40 -18.83
N GLU A 332 -11.92 31.65 -19.05
CA GLU A 332 -12.86 32.77 -19.11
C GLU A 332 -13.64 32.71 -20.43
N ALA A 333 -14.97 32.74 -20.34
CA ALA A 333 -15.80 33.27 -21.41
C ALA A 333 -17.10 33.85 -20.81
N SER A 334 -17.18 35.17 -20.92
CA SER A 334 -18.38 36.01 -20.97
C SER A 334 -19.71 35.27 -21.14
N LEU A 335 -20.59 35.43 -20.15
CA LEU A 335 -22.01 35.11 -20.20
C LEU A 335 -22.70 35.93 -21.29
N LEU A 336 -23.40 35.24 -22.20
CA LEU A 336 -24.53 35.80 -22.93
C LEU A 336 -25.81 35.48 -22.13
N ASP A 337 -26.54 36.56 -21.83
CA ASP A 337 -27.75 36.62 -21.02
C ASP A 337 -28.89 35.77 -21.59
N ALA A 338 -29.17 34.66 -20.90
CA ALA A 338 -30.27 33.74 -21.20
C ALA A 338 -31.63 34.21 -20.65
N GLY A 339 -31.76 35.47 -20.19
CA GLY A 339 -33.04 36.06 -19.80
C GLY A 339 -33.99 36.34 -20.96
N THR A 340 -33.52 36.35 -22.21
CA THR A 340 -34.29 36.84 -23.37
C THR A 340 -34.94 35.77 -24.26
N LEU A 341 -34.79 34.48 -23.93
CA LEU A 341 -35.46 33.39 -24.68
C LEU A 341 -36.47 32.58 -23.84
N LEU A 342 -36.83 33.05 -22.65
CA LEU A 342 -37.93 32.47 -21.88
C LEU A 342 -39.30 32.98 -22.37
N ARG A 343 -40.18 32.04 -22.73
CA ARG A 343 -41.65 32.17 -22.66
C ARG A 343 -42.16 31.13 -21.63
N PRO A 344 -43.29 31.40 -20.95
CA PRO A 344 -43.36 31.71 -19.52
C PRO A 344 -43.25 30.49 -18.58
N PRO A 345 -42.93 30.72 -17.30
CA PRO A 345 -42.64 29.69 -16.29
C PRO A 345 -43.87 28.88 -15.84
N CYS A 346 -43.60 27.81 -15.09
CA CYS A 346 -44.53 27.02 -14.28
C CYS A 346 -45.34 27.81 -13.22
N GLU A 347 -45.51 29.14 -13.36
CA GLU A 347 -46.48 29.91 -12.57
C GLU A 347 -47.93 29.54 -12.93
N ALA A 348 -48.20 28.96 -14.10
CA ALA A 348 -49.55 28.57 -14.52
C ALA A 348 -50.11 27.29 -13.85
N ARG A 349 -49.38 26.65 -12.91
CA ARG A 349 -49.93 25.55 -12.07
C ARG A 349 -49.86 25.82 -10.57
N ALA A 350 -49.43 27.01 -10.15
CA ALA A 350 -49.32 27.39 -8.74
C ALA A 350 -50.49 28.28 -8.25
N ALA A 351 -51.69 28.14 -8.83
CA ALA A 351 -52.87 28.89 -8.38
C ALA A 351 -53.71 28.16 -7.33
N SER A 352 -53.36 26.95 -6.88
CA SER A 352 -54.06 26.33 -5.75
C SER A 352 -53.23 25.25 -5.05
N ALA A 353 -53.03 25.44 -3.74
CA ALA A 353 -52.39 24.57 -2.75
C ALA A 353 -50.86 24.68 -2.64
N GLY A 354 -50.42 25.71 -1.90
CA GLY A 354 -49.06 25.77 -1.37
C GLY A 354 -48.84 24.71 -0.29
N GLY A 355 -47.88 23.81 -0.54
CA GLY A 355 -47.25 23.01 0.50
C GLY A 355 -45.99 23.71 0.99
N SER A 356 -45.99 24.17 2.24
CA SER A 356 -44.79 24.69 2.92
C SER A 356 -44.04 23.51 3.54
N LEU A 357 -42.80 23.28 3.12
CA LEU A 357 -41.86 22.45 3.87
C LEU A 357 -41.27 23.33 4.98
N VAL A 358 -41.80 23.21 6.19
CA VAL A 358 -41.13 23.73 7.38
C VAL A 358 -40.13 22.67 7.82
N VAL A 359 -38.89 22.75 7.35
CA VAL A 359 -37.78 22.05 8.02
C VAL A 359 -37.51 22.83 9.30
N ALA A 360 -37.88 22.25 10.45
CA ALA A 360 -37.48 22.79 11.74
C ALA A 360 -35.95 22.86 11.79
N SER A 361 -35.43 24.07 11.90
CA SER A 361 -34.02 24.41 11.91
C SER A 361 -33.28 23.69 13.04
N LYS A 362 -32.46 22.70 12.66
CA LYS A 362 -31.49 22.06 13.55
C LYS A 362 -30.14 22.04 12.85
N ALA A 363 -29.07 22.32 13.60
CA ALA A 363 -27.70 22.17 13.09
C ALA A 363 -27.49 20.72 12.61
N PRO A 364 -26.64 20.47 11.59
CA PRO A 364 -26.38 19.13 11.10
C PRO A 364 -25.98 18.21 12.25
N GLU A 365 -26.61 17.05 12.34
CA GLU A 365 -26.25 16.09 13.39
C GLU A 365 -24.84 15.56 13.14
N PRO A 366 -24.12 15.19 14.20
CA PRO A 366 -22.79 14.68 14.03
C PRO A 366 -22.77 13.29 13.37
N ILE A 367 -21.84 13.09 12.43
CA ILE A 367 -21.64 11.83 11.72
C ILE A 367 -21.23 10.71 12.71
N ASP A 368 -21.79 9.51 12.56
CA ASP A 368 -21.55 8.34 13.43
C ASP A 368 -20.21 7.66 13.14
N GLU A 369 -19.10 8.28 13.56
CA GLU A 369 -17.70 7.84 13.35
C GLU A 369 -17.44 6.36 13.71
N GLU A 370 -18.22 5.78 14.62
CA GLU A 370 -18.03 4.39 15.06
C GLU A 370 -18.43 3.37 13.98
N ARG A 371 -19.39 3.71 13.11
CA ARG A 371 -19.77 2.88 11.95
C ARG A 371 -18.78 2.98 10.79
N TRP A 372 -18.03 4.07 10.71
CA TRP A 372 -16.95 4.25 9.72
C TRP A 372 -15.68 3.48 10.10
N LEU A 373 -15.46 3.24 11.39
CA LEU A 373 -14.21 2.70 11.91
C LEU A 373 -14.31 1.25 12.41
N SER A 374 -15.49 0.63 12.37
CA SER A 374 -15.73 -0.73 12.88
C SER A 374 -14.92 -1.83 12.17
N SER A 375 -14.14 -1.51 11.14
CA SER A 375 -13.22 -2.44 10.47
C SER A 375 -11.77 -2.40 11.00
N SER A 376 -11.42 -1.57 11.98
CA SER A 376 -10.03 -1.39 12.43
C SER A 376 -9.60 -2.27 13.61
N LEU A 377 -9.80 -3.58 13.49
CA LEU A 377 -9.44 -4.54 14.53
C LEU A 377 -8.36 -5.52 14.08
N VAL A 378 -7.19 -4.99 13.70
CA VAL A 378 -5.96 -5.79 13.62
C VAL A 378 -4.84 -5.00 14.29
N ILE A 379 -4.62 -5.25 15.58
CA ILE A 379 -3.33 -4.95 16.20
C ILE A 379 -2.45 -6.14 15.81
N GLY A 380 -1.76 -6.02 14.69
CA GLY A 380 -0.76 -6.99 14.27
C GLY A 380 0.56 -6.68 14.96
N GLU A 381 0.91 -7.43 16.00
CA GLU A 381 2.28 -7.42 16.53
C GLU A 381 3.18 -8.31 15.67
N ARG A 382 4.21 -7.71 15.08
CA ARG A 382 5.50 -8.38 14.80
C ARG A 382 6.63 -7.38 15.00
N ARG A 383 6.85 -6.99 16.26
CA ARG A 383 8.13 -6.47 16.76
C ARG A 383 8.11 -6.53 18.28
N GLU A 384 9.01 -7.35 18.82
CA GLU A 384 9.48 -7.33 20.22
C GLU A 384 8.51 -7.83 21.31
N SER A 385 8.05 -9.08 21.23
CA SER A 385 7.67 -9.80 22.45
C SER A 385 8.29 -11.20 22.45
N GLN A 386 8.69 -11.67 23.64
CA GLN A 386 9.18 -13.04 23.89
C GLN A 386 8.04 -14.08 23.83
N GLU A 387 6.96 -13.83 23.09
CA GLU A 387 5.84 -14.76 22.94
C GLU A 387 6.16 -15.80 21.86
N SER A 388 5.84 -17.09 22.10
CA SER A 388 6.10 -18.14 21.13
C SER A 388 5.22 -17.95 19.88
N ILE A 389 5.85 -17.86 18.70
CA ILE A 389 5.20 -17.52 17.42
C ILE A 389 4.00 -18.45 17.12
N ALA A 390 4.12 -19.74 17.43
CA ALA A 390 3.08 -20.73 17.16
C ALA A 390 1.80 -20.55 18.00
N GLU A 391 1.92 -20.05 19.22
CA GLU A 391 0.79 -19.86 20.15
C GLU A 391 0.06 -18.54 19.87
N VAL A 392 0.80 -17.47 19.53
CA VAL A 392 0.23 -16.19 19.07
C VAL A 392 -0.57 -16.40 17.79
N GLU A 393 -0.05 -17.18 16.83
CA GLU A 393 -0.77 -17.58 15.62
C GLU A 393 -2.01 -18.43 15.93
N GLY A 394 -2.00 -19.22 17.01
CA GLY A 394 -3.16 -19.95 17.51
C GLY A 394 -4.27 -19.03 18.03
N ALA A 395 -3.90 -18.05 18.86
CA ALA A 395 -4.83 -17.05 19.40
C ALA A 395 -5.44 -16.17 18.31
N LEU A 396 -4.62 -15.68 17.37
CA LEU A 396 -5.07 -14.87 16.23
C LEU A 396 -6.06 -15.63 15.33
N ARG A 397 -5.80 -16.91 15.03
CA ARG A 397 -6.73 -17.75 14.25
C ARG A 397 -8.10 -17.88 14.90
N ARG A 398 -8.14 -18.04 16.23
CA ARG A 398 -9.40 -18.11 16.98
C ARG A 398 -10.11 -16.75 17.06
N MET A 399 -9.36 -15.65 17.12
CA MET A 399 -9.94 -14.31 17.00
C MET A 399 -10.55 -14.07 15.63
N ASP A 400 -9.91 -14.54 14.55
CA ASP A 400 -10.48 -14.52 13.20
C ASP A 400 -11.76 -15.37 13.09
N ASP A 401 -11.79 -16.53 13.75
CA ASP A 401 -12.99 -17.37 13.83
C ASP A 401 -14.13 -16.68 14.59
N ALA A 402 -13.82 -15.96 15.65
CA ALA A 402 -14.79 -15.12 16.36
C ALA A 402 -15.30 -14.00 15.45
N GLY A 403 -14.41 -13.32 14.70
CA GLY A 403 -14.77 -12.30 13.71
C GLY A 403 -15.68 -12.83 12.61
N ARG A 404 -15.36 -13.98 12.02
CA ARG A 404 -16.22 -14.68 11.04
C ARG A 404 -17.58 -15.05 11.62
N ALA A 405 -17.61 -15.55 12.85
CA ALA A 405 -18.87 -15.85 13.52
C ALA A 405 -19.75 -14.61 13.72
N LEU A 406 -19.16 -13.44 13.96
CA LEU A 406 -19.90 -12.17 14.02
C LEU A 406 -20.45 -11.74 12.66
N ALA A 407 -19.65 -11.84 11.61
CA ALA A 407 -20.10 -11.56 10.24
C ALA A 407 -21.30 -12.44 9.84
N ASP A 408 -21.32 -13.69 10.31
CA ASP A 408 -22.44 -14.64 10.16
C ASP A 408 -23.65 -14.36 11.08
N GLY A 409 -23.60 -13.34 11.95
CA GLY A 409 -24.64 -13.04 12.94
C GLY A 409 -24.69 -14.00 14.14
N LYS A 410 -23.66 -14.83 14.35
CA LYS A 410 -23.58 -15.84 15.41
C LYS A 410 -22.89 -15.30 16.66
N LEU A 411 -23.52 -14.32 17.31
CA LEU A 411 -23.01 -13.63 18.50
C LEU A 411 -22.52 -14.57 19.63
N GLU A 412 -23.35 -15.54 20.02
CA GLU A 412 -23.03 -16.48 21.11
C GLU A 412 -21.88 -17.43 20.77
N LYS A 413 -21.58 -17.64 19.48
CA LYS A 413 -20.38 -18.39 19.08
C LYS A 413 -19.14 -17.52 19.27
N ALA A 414 -19.15 -16.30 18.76
CA ALA A 414 -18.05 -15.36 18.91
C ALA A 414 -17.71 -15.08 20.37
N ARG A 415 -18.74 -14.95 21.23
CA ARG A 415 -18.56 -14.76 22.67
C ARG A 415 -17.84 -15.94 23.32
N ARG A 416 -18.26 -17.17 23.01
CA ARG A 416 -17.64 -18.39 23.55
C ARG A 416 -16.18 -18.55 23.13
N GLU A 417 -15.83 -18.20 21.89
CA GLU A 417 -14.43 -18.23 21.43
C GLU A 417 -13.55 -17.24 22.20
N LEU A 418 -14.04 -16.02 22.43
CA LEU A 418 -13.32 -15.01 23.22
C LEU A 418 -13.25 -15.35 24.71
N ASP A 419 -14.29 -15.99 25.26
CA ASP A 419 -14.29 -16.51 26.63
C ASP A 419 -13.24 -17.60 26.82
N ALA A 420 -13.21 -18.58 25.91
CA ALA A 420 -12.24 -19.67 25.95
C ALA A 420 -10.80 -19.16 25.83
N LEU A 421 -10.55 -18.21 24.92
CA LEU A 421 -9.24 -17.55 24.80
C LEU A 421 -8.85 -16.79 26.07
N SER A 422 -9.81 -16.11 26.71
CA SER A 422 -9.55 -15.37 27.95
C SER A 422 -9.18 -16.27 29.12
N GLU A 423 -9.64 -17.53 29.15
CA GLU A 423 -9.34 -18.50 30.21
C GLU A 423 -8.01 -19.24 29.96
N GLU A 424 -7.61 -19.42 28.70
CA GLU A 424 -6.39 -20.14 28.30
C GLU A 424 -5.09 -19.30 28.47
N LEU A 425 -5.22 -17.98 28.55
CA LEU A 425 -4.08 -17.06 28.64
C LEU A 425 -3.71 -16.78 30.11
N ASP A 426 -2.62 -17.39 30.59
CA ASP A 426 -2.08 -17.20 31.95
C ASP A 426 -1.37 -15.83 32.14
N ASP A 427 -1.17 -15.43 33.40
CA ASP A 427 -0.81 -14.06 33.80
C ASP A 427 0.63 -13.62 33.48
N SER A 428 1.59 -14.54 33.25
CA SER A 428 3.01 -14.19 33.33
C SER A 428 3.67 -13.68 32.04
N ASP A 429 3.25 -14.08 30.84
CA ASP A 429 4.06 -13.86 29.62
C ASP A 429 3.29 -13.42 28.36
N ARG A 430 1.99 -13.12 28.44
CA ARG A 430 1.12 -12.89 27.26
C ARG A 430 0.31 -11.59 27.28
N VAL A 431 0.94 -10.48 27.65
CA VAL A 431 0.24 -9.21 27.96
C VAL A 431 -0.47 -8.63 26.73
N SER A 432 0.17 -8.67 25.55
CA SER A 432 -0.37 -8.10 24.31
C SER A 432 -1.53 -8.91 23.75
N THR A 433 -1.39 -10.23 23.72
CA THR A 433 -2.47 -11.13 23.28
C THR A 433 -3.69 -11.04 24.21
N ARG A 434 -3.48 -10.94 25.53
CA ARG A 434 -4.57 -10.73 26.49
C ARG A 434 -5.25 -9.39 26.30
N LEU A 435 -4.47 -8.32 26.07
CA LEU A 435 -5.00 -6.99 25.81
C LEU A 435 -5.98 -7.03 24.63
N LEU A 436 -5.59 -7.69 23.54
CA LEU A 436 -6.41 -7.85 22.36
C LEU A 436 -7.74 -8.55 22.63
N VAL A 437 -7.69 -9.68 23.34
CA VAL A 437 -8.89 -10.45 23.69
C VAL A 437 -9.84 -9.59 24.52
N PHE A 438 -9.35 -8.91 25.56
CA PHE A 438 -10.18 -8.06 26.40
C PHE A 438 -10.72 -6.83 25.67
N ALA A 439 -9.91 -6.19 24.82
CA ALA A 439 -10.32 -5.06 24.00
C ALA A 439 -11.43 -5.44 23.01
N ASN A 440 -11.29 -6.56 22.33
CA ASN A 440 -12.26 -7.06 21.35
C ASN A 440 -13.55 -7.50 22.03
N ARG A 441 -13.43 -8.21 23.17
CA ARG A 441 -14.57 -8.58 24.00
C ARG A 441 -15.33 -7.35 24.52
N ALA A 442 -14.61 -6.32 24.98
CA ALA A 442 -15.22 -5.09 25.45
C ALA A 442 -16.06 -4.42 24.36
N ARG A 443 -15.52 -4.33 23.14
CA ARG A 443 -16.23 -3.78 21.97
C ARG A 443 -17.46 -4.61 21.63
N LEU A 444 -17.29 -5.93 21.54
CA LEU A 444 -18.38 -6.85 21.21
C LEU A 444 -19.55 -6.75 22.19
N ASP A 445 -19.23 -6.81 23.49
CA ASP A 445 -20.22 -6.72 24.57
C ASP A 445 -20.91 -5.34 24.60
N ALA A 446 -20.17 -4.26 24.26
CA ALA A 446 -20.72 -2.90 24.15
C ALA A 446 -21.67 -2.73 22.96
N GLU A 447 -21.44 -3.42 21.85
CA GLU A 447 -22.33 -3.36 20.69
C GLU A 447 -23.66 -4.11 20.96
N HIS A 448 -23.58 -5.25 21.66
CA HIS A 448 -24.68 -6.19 21.85
C HIS A 448 -25.35 -6.14 23.23
N GLY A 449 -25.03 -5.14 24.04
CA GLY A 449 -25.79 -4.79 25.25
C GLY A 449 -25.42 -5.52 26.54
N SER A 450 -24.26 -6.18 26.57
CA SER A 450 -23.70 -6.75 27.80
C SER A 450 -22.84 -5.73 28.55
N TRP A 451 -23.47 -4.66 29.06
CA TRP A 451 -22.77 -3.47 29.56
C TRP A 451 -21.78 -3.73 30.71
N GLU A 452 -22.14 -4.59 31.66
CA GLU A 452 -21.30 -4.84 32.83
C GLU A 452 -20.03 -5.63 32.49
N THR A 453 -20.15 -6.59 31.56
CA THR A 453 -19.00 -7.35 31.07
C THR A 453 -18.11 -6.45 30.22
N ALA A 454 -18.68 -5.62 29.35
CA ALA A 454 -17.94 -4.64 28.56
C ALA A 454 -17.12 -3.67 29.43
N ILE A 455 -17.72 -3.13 30.51
CA ILE A 455 -17.02 -2.23 31.44
C ILE A 455 -15.86 -2.94 32.15
N ARG A 456 -16.06 -4.20 32.56
CA ARG A 456 -15.03 -5.01 33.21
C ARG A 456 -13.88 -5.33 32.24
N SER A 457 -14.19 -5.77 31.02
CA SER A 457 -13.20 -6.05 29.98
C SER A 457 -12.43 -4.80 29.56
N THR A 458 -13.09 -3.64 29.48
CA THR A 458 -12.42 -2.34 29.21
C THR A 458 -11.41 -2.00 30.32
N ARG A 459 -11.76 -2.26 31.58
CA ARG A 459 -10.86 -1.98 32.71
C ARG A 459 -9.63 -2.88 32.69
N GLU A 460 -9.81 -4.16 32.39
CA GLU A 460 -8.69 -5.11 32.31
C GLU A 460 -7.79 -4.80 31.13
N ALA A 461 -8.37 -4.54 29.95
CA ALA A 461 -7.62 -4.09 28.78
C ALA A 461 -6.82 -2.81 29.08
N ARG A 462 -7.38 -1.83 29.79
CA ARG A 462 -6.59 -0.65 30.18
C ARG A 462 -5.38 -1.01 31.06
N ARG A 463 -5.58 -1.88 32.07
CA ARG A 463 -4.50 -2.33 32.97
C ARG A 463 -3.37 -3.02 32.19
N LEU A 464 -3.73 -3.84 31.20
CA LEU A 464 -2.76 -4.53 30.34
C LEU A 464 -2.03 -3.53 29.42
N ALA A 465 -2.75 -2.57 28.84
CA ALA A 465 -2.14 -1.52 28.01
C ALA A 465 -1.18 -0.62 28.80
N ASP A 466 -1.45 -0.36 30.09
CA ASP A 466 -0.52 0.35 31.00
C ASP A 466 0.80 -0.41 31.20
N ALA A 467 0.78 -1.74 31.11
CA ALA A 467 1.93 -2.61 31.34
C ALA A 467 2.77 -2.90 30.08
N LEU A 468 2.30 -2.56 28.88
CA LEU A 468 3.01 -2.82 27.64
C LEU A 468 4.18 -1.86 27.42
N GLU A 469 5.32 -2.35 26.95
CA GLU A 469 6.48 -1.53 26.57
C GLU A 469 6.33 -0.90 25.16
N ASN A 470 5.61 -1.57 24.25
CA ASN A 470 5.43 -1.11 22.87
C ASN A 470 4.48 0.09 22.77
N ASP A 471 5.03 1.25 22.41
CA ASP A 471 4.28 2.51 22.34
C ASP A 471 3.20 2.53 21.23
N PHE A 472 3.42 1.86 20.10
CA PHE A 472 2.39 1.81 19.04
C PHE A 472 1.17 0.98 19.46
N VAL A 473 1.39 -0.19 20.06
CA VAL A 473 0.31 -1.05 20.57
C VAL A 473 -0.41 -0.37 21.72
N ARG A 474 0.34 0.30 22.60
CA ARG A 474 -0.22 1.14 23.66
C ARG A 474 -1.11 2.24 23.09
N TRP A 475 -0.65 2.97 22.07
CA TRP A 475 -1.44 3.99 21.37
C TRP A 475 -2.74 3.42 20.79
N ALA A 476 -2.64 2.35 19.98
CA ALA A 476 -3.79 1.75 19.30
C ALA A 476 -4.85 1.28 20.31
N SER A 477 -4.38 0.68 21.40
CA SER A 477 -5.24 0.20 22.47
C SER A 477 -5.96 1.34 23.20
N ARG A 478 -5.28 2.47 23.44
CA ARG A 478 -5.94 3.67 24.02
C ARG A 478 -7.05 4.19 23.13
N VAL A 479 -6.79 4.31 21.84
CA VAL A 479 -7.77 4.78 20.86
C VAL A 479 -9.00 3.85 20.85
N HIS A 480 -8.78 2.53 20.82
CA HIS A 480 -9.85 1.53 20.83
C HIS A 480 -10.67 1.55 22.13
N LEU A 481 -10.01 1.64 23.29
CA LEU A 481 -10.68 1.70 24.59
C LEU A 481 -11.52 2.96 24.72
N ALA A 482 -10.99 4.11 24.29
CA ALA A 482 -11.73 5.36 24.31
C ALA A 482 -13.03 5.27 23.49
N GLN A 483 -12.96 4.73 22.26
CA GLN A 483 -14.15 4.52 21.43
C GLN A 483 -15.15 3.56 22.07
N THR A 484 -14.68 2.44 22.61
CA THR A 484 -15.54 1.48 23.31
C THR A 484 -16.25 2.13 24.49
N GLN A 485 -15.57 3.02 25.21
CA GLN A 485 -16.18 3.76 26.31
C GLN A 485 -17.17 4.84 25.87
N ILE A 486 -16.94 5.52 24.75
CA ILE A 486 -17.89 6.47 24.16
C ILE A 486 -19.17 5.73 23.75
N LEU A 487 -19.04 4.58 23.09
CA LEU A 487 -20.16 3.70 22.77
C LEU A 487 -20.95 3.32 24.03
N LEU A 488 -20.25 2.82 25.07
CA LEU A 488 -20.87 2.47 26.34
C LEU A 488 -21.55 3.67 27.00
N ALA A 489 -20.96 4.87 26.93
CA ALA A 489 -21.53 6.09 27.50
C ALA A 489 -22.82 6.51 26.78
N SER A 490 -22.92 6.27 25.48
CA SER A 490 -24.12 6.55 24.68
C SER A 490 -25.31 5.64 25.04
N LYS A 491 -25.02 4.38 25.45
CA LYS A 491 -26.05 3.37 25.74
C LYS A 491 -26.33 3.14 27.24
N ALA A 492 -25.36 3.41 28.12
CA ALA A 492 -25.43 3.16 29.57
C ALA A 492 -25.51 4.45 30.41
N SER A 493 -26.73 4.99 30.56
CA SER A 493 -26.98 6.29 31.22
C SER A 493 -26.44 6.41 32.65
N LYS A 494 -26.45 5.33 33.45
CA LYS A 494 -26.07 5.35 34.88
C LYS A 494 -24.57 5.54 35.15
N ARG A 495 -23.69 5.27 34.18
CA ARG A 495 -22.22 5.38 34.33
C ARG A 495 -21.59 6.31 33.29
N ARG A 496 -22.40 7.12 32.62
CA ARG A 496 -21.98 7.99 31.51
C ARG A 496 -20.79 8.88 31.88
N VAL A 497 -20.82 9.55 33.03
CA VAL A 497 -19.74 10.47 33.46
C VAL A 497 -18.40 9.73 33.58
N GLN A 498 -18.35 8.62 34.32
CA GLN A 498 -17.12 7.82 34.48
C GLN A 498 -16.59 7.27 33.15
N LEU A 499 -17.48 6.87 32.23
CA LEU A 499 -17.09 6.34 30.93
C LEU A 499 -16.49 7.43 30.03
N VAL A 500 -17.10 8.61 30.02
CA VAL A 500 -16.60 9.77 29.25
C VAL A 500 -15.27 10.27 29.80
N GLU A 501 -15.09 10.33 31.13
CA GLU A 501 -13.81 10.68 31.76
C GLU A 501 -12.73 9.64 31.47
N GLY A 502 -13.09 8.36 31.41
CA GLY A 502 -12.21 7.29 30.98
C GLY A 502 -11.74 7.50 29.54
N ALA A 503 -12.68 7.75 28.63
CA ALA A 503 -12.39 7.94 27.22
C ALA A 503 -11.51 9.17 26.99
N HIS A 504 -11.77 10.25 27.74
CA HIS A 504 -10.94 11.45 27.69
C HIS A 504 -9.49 11.17 28.09
N ARG A 505 -9.26 10.44 29.19
CA ARG A 505 -7.90 10.08 29.62
C ARG A 505 -7.19 9.25 28.56
N ASP A 506 -7.86 8.23 28.03
CA ASP A 506 -7.26 7.39 27.01
C ASP A 506 -6.94 8.18 25.72
N LEU A 507 -7.79 9.13 25.30
CA LEU A 507 -7.49 9.98 24.13
C LEU A 507 -6.35 10.97 24.37
N VAL A 508 -6.25 11.56 25.56
CA VAL A 508 -5.11 12.42 25.93
C VAL A 508 -3.82 11.61 25.92
N ASP A 509 -3.85 10.38 26.43
CA ASP A 509 -2.71 9.47 26.38
C ASP A 509 -2.37 9.08 24.93
N ALA A 510 -3.36 8.78 24.09
CA ALA A 510 -3.14 8.50 22.68
C ALA A 510 -2.47 9.67 21.94
N VAL A 511 -2.93 10.91 22.15
CA VAL A 511 -2.31 12.11 21.56
C VAL A 511 -0.85 12.25 22.00
N ARG A 512 -0.57 12.02 23.29
CA ARG A 512 0.79 12.08 23.84
C ARG A 512 1.70 11.02 23.22
N ILE A 513 1.23 9.77 23.15
CA ILE A 513 2.02 8.66 22.58
C ILE A 513 2.25 8.88 21.08
N ALA A 514 1.21 9.25 20.31
CA ALA A 514 1.33 9.53 18.89
C ALA A 514 2.32 10.67 18.58
N ARG A 515 2.37 11.70 19.45
CA ARG A 515 3.36 12.78 19.33
C ARG A 515 4.79 12.28 19.54
N VAL A 516 5.01 11.35 20.48
CA VAL A 516 6.34 10.75 20.74
C VAL A 516 6.76 9.81 19.61
N LEU A 517 5.81 9.05 19.05
CA LEU A 517 6.05 8.17 17.90
C LEU A 517 6.47 8.95 16.63
N GLY A 518 6.15 10.25 16.56
CA GLY A 518 6.49 11.09 15.41
C GLY A 518 5.66 10.79 14.15
N THR A 519 4.54 10.08 14.27
CA THR A 519 3.72 9.67 13.14
C THR A 519 2.52 10.59 12.95
N ALA A 520 2.49 11.30 11.81
CA ALA A 520 1.50 12.34 11.55
C ALA A 520 0.05 11.82 11.47
N ARG A 521 -0.13 10.59 10.95
CA ARG A 521 -1.45 9.94 10.81
C ARG A 521 -2.10 9.67 12.16
N GLU A 522 -1.40 8.98 13.04
CA GLU A 522 -1.89 8.60 14.38
C GLU A 522 -2.10 9.85 15.24
N TYR A 523 -1.25 10.86 15.05
CA TYR A 523 -1.35 12.14 15.74
C TYR A 523 -2.60 12.92 15.32
N SER A 524 -2.84 13.07 14.01
CA SER A 524 -4.06 13.65 13.44
C SER A 524 -5.31 12.92 13.93
N ALA A 525 -5.32 11.59 13.84
CA ALA A 525 -6.48 10.77 14.23
C ALA A 525 -6.80 10.90 15.73
N SER A 526 -5.78 10.94 16.59
CA SER A 526 -5.95 11.08 18.05
C SER A 526 -6.48 12.47 18.42
N LEU A 527 -5.96 13.53 17.79
CA LEU A 527 -6.43 14.91 18.00
C LEU A 527 -7.88 15.06 17.55
N GLY A 528 -8.24 14.53 16.38
CA GLY A 528 -9.61 14.61 15.87
C GLY A 528 -10.61 13.91 16.80
N ARG A 529 -10.29 12.72 17.30
CA ARG A 529 -11.15 12.00 18.26
C ARG A 529 -11.27 12.72 19.60
N LEU A 530 -10.18 13.35 20.06
CA LEU A 530 -10.22 14.19 21.25
C LEU A 530 -11.09 15.44 21.04
N ALA A 531 -10.96 16.10 19.89
CA ALA A 531 -11.80 17.21 19.49
C ALA A 531 -13.28 16.83 19.46
N ARG A 532 -13.60 15.64 18.95
CA ARG A 532 -14.95 15.09 18.91
C ARG A 532 -15.59 14.93 20.28
N ARG A 533 -14.81 14.45 21.26
CA ARG A 533 -15.25 14.37 22.65
C ARG A 533 -15.60 15.76 23.20
N TYR A 534 -14.77 16.77 22.94
CA TYR A 534 -15.04 18.14 23.37
C TYR A 534 -16.27 18.74 22.66
N GLU A 535 -16.51 18.40 21.39
CA GLU A 535 -17.72 18.78 20.66
C GLU A 535 -18.98 18.27 21.36
N MET A 536 -19.00 16.98 21.73
CA MET A 536 -20.12 16.30 22.40
C MET A 536 -20.48 16.88 23.78
N GLU A 537 -19.52 17.53 24.44
CA GLU A 537 -19.71 18.21 25.73
C GLU A 537 -20.08 19.69 25.59
N GLY A 538 -20.14 20.20 24.36
CA GLY A 538 -20.46 21.60 24.08
C GLY A 538 -19.25 22.54 24.20
N HIS A 539 -18.03 22.04 24.36
CA HIS A 539 -16.80 22.83 24.41
C HIS A 539 -16.30 23.20 23.00
N ARG A 540 -17.09 24.01 22.30
CA ARG A 540 -16.93 24.29 20.86
C ARG A 540 -15.59 24.92 20.47
N GLU A 541 -15.11 25.92 21.23
CA GLU A 541 -13.83 26.59 20.92
C GLU A 541 -12.63 25.66 21.05
N HIS A 542 -12.57 24.87 22.12
CA HIS A 542 -11.50 23.88 22.31
C HIS A 542 -11.56 22.77 21.26
N SER A 543 -12.77 22.31 20.92
CA SER A 543 -12.97 21.34 19.84
C SER A 543 -12.49 21.90 18.48
N LEU A 544 -12.79 23.16 18.17
CA LEU A 544 -12.37 23.80 16.93
C LEU A 544 -10.84 23.95 16.83
N ALA A 545 -10.16 24.26 17.94
CA ALA A 545 -8.70 24.32 17.96
C ALA A 545 -8.09 22.93 17.68
N LEU A 546 -8.55 21.91 18.40
CA LEU A 546 -8.03 20.54 18.26
C LEU A 546 -8.32 19.93 16.88
N VAL A 547 -9.49 20.20 16.28
CA VAL A 547 -9.79 19.69 14.92
C VAL A 547 -8.92 20.36 13.86
N ARG A 548 -8.56 21.63 14.04
CA ARG A 548 -7.64 22.32 13.13
C ARG A 548 -6.22 21.80 13.24
N ASP A 549 -5.77 21.52 14.45
CA ASP A 549 -4.48 20.84 14.67
C ASP A 549 -4.49 19.44 14.03
N ALA A 550 -5.61 18.70 14.14
CA ALA A 550 -5.78 17.41 13.50
C ALA A 550 -5.73 17.51 11.97
N ILE A 551 -6.45 18.47 11.37
CA ILE A 551 -6.44 18.75 9.94
C ILE A 551 -5.02 19.09 9.49
N GLY A 552 -4.35 20.03 10.16
CA GLY A 552 -2.99 20.43 9.82
C GLY A 552 -2.00 19.27 9.85
N ALA A 553 -2.07 18.42 10.89
CA ALA A 553 -1.25 17.22 11.00
C ALA A 553 -1.53 16.21 9.86
N GLY A 554 -2.79 16.04 9.46
CA GLY A 554 -3.18 15.10 8.41
C GLY A 554 -2.88 15.61 6.99
N GLU A 555 -2.98 16.92 6.75
CA GLU A 555 -2.71 17.55 5.46
C GLU A 555 -1.22 17.62 5.14
N GLN A 556 -0.37 17.90 6.14
CA GLN A 556 1.07 18.12 5.95
C GLN A 556 1.77 16.96 5.21
N PHE A 557 1.25 15.74 5.35
CA PHE A 557 1.84 14.55 4.74
C PHE A 557 0.85 13.81 3.82
N ASN A 558 -0.36 14.32 3.62
CA ASN A 558 -1.44 13.64 2.90
C ASN A 558 -1.71 12.20 3.43
N THR A 559 -1.63 12.01 4.76
CA THR A 559 -1.54 10.67 5.40
C THR A 559 -2.76 10.22 6.21
N SER A 560 -3.85 10.99 6.30
CA SER A 560 -5.03 10.58 7.10
C SER A 560 -6.27 10.25 6.27
N ALA A 561 -6.76 9.02 6.45
CA ALA A 561 -8.04 8.57 5.86
C ALA A 561 -9.24 9.28 6.51
N GLU A 562 -9.11 9.78 7.73
CA GLU A 562 -10.15 10.40 8.53
C GLU A 562 -10.35 11.90 8.26
N LEU A 563 -9.56 12.51 7.35
CA LEU A 563 -9.64 13.95 7.04
C LEU A 563 -11.06 14.43 6.72
N HIS A 564 -11.85 13.61 6.02
CA HIS A 564 -13.25 13.93 5.71
C HIS A 564 -14.10 14.15 6.98
N LEU A 565 -13.85 13.39 8.05
CA LEU A 565 -14.54 13.53 9.33
C LEU A 565 -14.12 14.83 10.04
N TRP A 566 -12.83 15.17 9.99
CA TRP A 566 -12.30 16.39 10.59
C TRP A 566 -12.83 17.64 9.90
N TYR A 567 -12.90 17.64 8.57
CA TYR A 567 -13.53 18.71 7.81
C TYR A 567 -15.03 18.86 8.10
N ALA A 568 -15.76 17.75 8.17
CA ALA A 568 -17.18 17.79 8.51
C ALA A 568 -17.40 18.34 9.94
N MET A 569 -16.55 17.96 10.89
CA MET A 569 -16.60 18.48 12.27
C MET A 569 -16.26 19.97 12.33
N GLU A 570 -15.22 20.42 11.65
CA GLU A 570 -14.91 21.85 11.55
C GLU A 570 -16.11 22.63 10.98
N GLY A 571 -16.71 22.12 9.90
CA GLY A 571 -17.89 22.71 9.26
C GLY A 571 -19.08 22.83 10.21
N ARG A 572 -19.41 21.78 10.96
CA ARG A 572 -20.48 21.82 11.98
C ARG A 572 -20.23 22.88 13.04
N ILE A 573 -19.03 22.90 13.61
CA ILE A 573 -18.69 23.84 14.69
C ILE A 573 -18.78 25.28 14.18
N LEU A 574 -18.21 25.55 13.00
CA LEU A 574 -18.26 26.87 12.36
C LEU A 574 -19.70 27.32 12.06
N TRP A 575 -20.57 26.41 11.64
CA TRP A 575 -21.99 26.72 11.43
C TRP A 575 -22.66 27.20 12.72
N THR A 576 -22.43 26.50 13.84
CA THR A 576 -22.99 26.89 15.14
C THR A 576 -22.46 28.21 15.67
N GLN A 577 -21.33 28.70 15.15
CA GLN A 577 -20.75 30.02 15.43
C GLN A 577 -21.28 31.11 14.49
N GLY A 578 -22.21 30.80 13.59
CA GLY A 578 -22.74 31.75 12.60
C GLY A 578 -21.80 32.02 11.41
N ARG A 579 -20.75 31.21 11.23
CA ARG A 579 -19.73 31.39 10.17
C ARG A 579 -20.09 30.58 8.92
N ALA A 580 -21.22 30.91 8.31
CA ALA A 580 -21.82 30.14 7.20
C ALA A 580 -20.85 29.84 6.04
N SER A 581 -20.18 30.86 5.48
CA SER A 581 -19.27 30.65 4.33
C SER A 581 -18.08 29.74 4.66
N ALA A 582 -17.54 29.84 5.88
CA ALA A 582 -16.44 28.99 6.33
C ALA A 582 -16.92 27.54 6.54
N ALA A 583 -18.12 27.37 7.10
CA ALA A 583 -18.73 26.07 7.29
C ALA A 583 -18.95 25.34 5.95
N LEU A 584 -19.51 26.04 4.95
CA LEU A 584 -19.71 25.48 3.61
C LEU A 584 -18.38 25.05 2.96
N ASN A 585 -17.31 25.84 3.13
CA ASN A 585 -15.99 25.48 2.61
C ASN A 585 -15.42 24.22 3.28
N SER A 586 -15.53 24.10 4.60
CA SER A 586 -15.11 22.88 5.30
C SER A 586 -15.90 21.66 4.83
N TYR A 587 -17.22 21.77 4.61
CA TYR A 587 -18.00 20.65 4.06
C TYR A 587 -17.64 20.28 2.61
N ARG A 588 -17.28 21.24 1.75
CA ARG A 588 -16.73 20.91 0.41
C ARG A 588 -15.47 20.05 0.53
N ARG A 589 -14.52 20.48 1.38
CA ARG A 589 -13.29 19.72 1.65
C ARG A 589 -13.58 18.33 2.20
N ALA A 590 -14.63 18.18 3.02
CA ALA A 590 -15.07 16.89 3.54
C ALA A 590 -15.54 15.95 2.42
N VAL A 591 -16.43 16.42 1.54
CA VAL A 591 -16.94 15.65 0.39
C VAL A 591 -15.80 15.26 -0.54
N ASP A 592 -14.91 16.19 -0.86
CA ASP A 592 -13.76 15.93 -1.74
C ASP A 592 -12.80 14.89 -1.14
N ALA A 593 -12.53 14.98 0.17
CA ALA A 593 -11.70 14.01 0.89
C ALA A 593 -12.35 12.61 0.91
N ALA A 594 -13.67 12.54 1.10
CA ALA A 594 -14.41 11.29 1.09
C ALA A 594 -14.43 10.63 -0.31
N ALA A 595 -14.61 11.43 -1.36
CA ALA A 595 -14.54 10.96 -2.75
C ALA A 595 -13.14 10.44 -3.14
N ARG A 596 -12.07 11.04 -2.61
CA ARG A 596 -10.70 10.50 -2.78
C ARG A 596 -10.54 9.15 -2.10
N LEU A 597 -11.01 9.01 -0.87
CA LEU A 597 -10.92 7.76 -0.11
C LEU A 597 -11.71 6.62 -0.78
N ARG A 598 -12.92 6.90 -1.28
CA ARG A 598 -13.75 5.91 -1.98
C ARG A 598 -13.09 5.41 -3.27
N ARG A 599 -12.54 6.31 -4.09
CA ARG A 599 -11.79 5.94 -5.31
C ARG A 599 -10.54 5.09 -5.04
N ALA A 600 -9.92 5.26 -3.88
CA ALA A 600 -8.82 4.41 -3.44
C ALA A 600 -9.30 3.02 -2.99
N ALA A 601 -10.43 2.93 -2.28
CA ALA A 601 -10.99 1.67 -1.79
C ALA A 601 -11.47 0.73 -2.91
N PHE A 602 -11.98 1.25 -4.02
CA PHE A 602 -12.47 0.45 -5.14
C PHE A 602 -11.37 -0.29 -5.95
N ARG A 603 -10.10 0.06 -5.78
CA ARG A 603 -9.00 -0.51 -6.57
C ARG A 603 -8.37 -1.77 -5.97
N ASP A 604 -8.77 -2.14 -4.75
CA ASP A 604 -8.28 -3.33 -4.05
C ASP A 604 -9.48 -4.14 -3.48
N PRO A 605 -9.85 -5.29 -4.07
CA PRO A 605 -10.94 -6.15 -3.61
C PRO A 605 -10.72 -6.75 -2.20
N ARG A 606 -9.49 -6.70 -1.66
CA ARG A 606 -9.19 -7.10 -0.27
C ARG A 606 -9.46 -5.97 0.72
N TYR A 607 -9.65 -4.75 0.24
CA TYR A 607 -10.07 -3.58 0.98
C TYR A 607 -11.60 -3.49 0.92
N GLU A 608 -12.28 -4.26 1.76
CA GLU A 608 -13.71 -4.02 2.03
C GLU A 608 -13.84 -2.52 2.39
N SER A 609 -14.68 -1.77 1.66
CA SER A 609 -14.65 -0.32 1.72
C SER A 609 -14.80 0.15 3.18
N LYS A 610 -13.71 0.68 3.76
CA LYS A 610 -13.68 1.23 5.13
C LYS A 610 -14.60 2.45 5.31
N VAL A 611 -15.33 2.81 4.27
CA VAL A 611 -16.34 3.86 4.23
C VAL A 611 -17.65 3.20 3.86
N SER A 612 -18.55 3.03 4.83
CA SER A 612 -19.89 2.56 4.56
C SER A 612 -20.66 3.59 3.73
N HIS A 613 -21.45 3.15 2.75
CA HIS A 613 -22.36 4.02 1.99
C HIS A 613 -23.26 4.86 2.88
N GLN A 614 -23.82 4.25 3.93
CA GLN A 614 -24.70 4.95 4.88
C GLN A 614 -24.02 6.18 5.48
N ALA A 615 -22.71 6.08 5.64
CA ALA A 615 -21.85 7.05 6.22
C ALA A 615 -21.62 8.22 5.24
N LEU A 616 -21.30 7.94 3.97
CA LEU A 616 -21.22 8.97 2.92
C LEU A 616 -22.54 9.71 2.72
N ASP A 617 -23.66 8.99 2.77
CA ASP A 617 -24.98 9.59 2.71
C ASP A 617 -25.22 10.56 3.87
N GLU A 618 -24.84 10.20 5.10
CA GLU A 618 -24.91 11.12 6.25
C GLU A 618 -24.11 12.40 6.00
N LEU A 619 -22.91 12.32 5.42
CA LEU A 619 -22.11 13.48 5.05
C LEU A 619 -22.77 14.34 3.96
N HIS A 620 -23.25 13.71 2.88
CA HIS A 620 -23.87 14.42 1.77
C HIS A 620 -25.17 15.10 2.19
N LEU A 621 -26.03 14.41 2.95
CA LEU A 621 -27.27 14.96 3.46
C LEU A 621 -27.02 16.13 4.42
N ALA A 622 -26.06 15.98 5.34
CA ALA A 622 -25.65 17.06 6.24
C ALA A 622 -25.18 18.30 5.46
N TYR A 623 -24.48 18.11 4.34
CA TYR A 623 -24.03 19.22 3.50
C TYR A 623 -25.17 19.85 2.70
N ILE A 624 -26.06 19.04 2.12
CA ILE A 624 -27.26 19.51 1.40
C ILE A 624 -28.14 20.35 2.32
N ASP A 625 -28.40 19.88 3.54
CA ASP A 625 -29.18 20.63 4.53
C ASP A 625 -28.53 21.98 4.85
N LEU A 626 -27.19 22.02 4.96
CA LEU A 626 -26.45 23.25 5.20
C LEU A 626 -26.55 24.24 4.04
N LEU A 627 -26.52 23.75 2.80
CA LEU A 627 -26.67 24.56 1.59
C LEU A 627 -28.08 25.14 1.50
N PHE A 628 -29.13 24.38 1.82
CA PHE A 628 -30.50 24.88 1.89
C PHE A 628 -30.65 25.95 2.97
N GLN A 629 -30.15 25.70 4.18
CA GLN A 629 -30.18 26.70 5.26
C GLN A 629 -29.40 27.97 4.87
N SER A 630 -28.29 27.84 4.13
CA SER A 630 -27.54 28.98 3.63
C SER A 630 -28.27 29.74 2.51
N ALA A 631 -29.02 29.04 1.67
CA ALA A 631 -29.82 29.63 0.61
C ALA A 631 -30.98 30.45 1.18
N ASP A 632 -31.61 29.97 2.25
CA ASP A 632 -32.67 30.71 2.97
C ASP A 632 -32.14 31.99 3.66
N LEU A 633 -30.85 32.02 3.99
CA LEU A 633 -30.17 33.20 4.54
C LEU A 633 -29.65 34.17 3.46
N GLY A 634 -29.65 33.77 2.18
CA GLY A 634 -29.10 34.53 1.07
C GLY A 634 -29.98 35.72 0.69
N VAL A 635 -29.35 36.90 0.53
CA VAL A 635 -30.05 38.17 0.29
C VAL A 635 -30.38 38.41 -1.20
N ASP A 636 -29.77 37.64 -2.12
CA ASP A 636 -29.85 37.83 -3.57
C ASP A 636 -30.08 36.51 -4.34
N ALA A 637 -30.89 36.59 -5.40
CA ALA A 637 -31.29 35.50 -6.27
C ALA A 637 -30.11 34.80 -6.97
N ASP A 638 -29.04 35.52 -7.30
CA ASP A 638 -27.85 34.92 -7.92
C ASP A 638 -27.08 34.03 -6.94
N ALA A 639 -26.95 34.49 -5.68
CA ALA A 639 -26.33 33.71 -4.62
C ALA A 639 -27.14 32.45 -4.28
N GLN A 640 -28.47 32.60 -4.24
CA GLN A 640 -29.39 31.49 -4.01
C GLN A 640 -29.32 30.46 -5.15
N SER A 641 -29.26 30.91 -6.41
CA SER A 641 -29.14 30.05 -7.58
C SER A 641 -27.84 29.24 -7.58
N ARG A 642 -26.71 29.85 -7.17
CA ARG A 642 -25.42 29.13 -7.02
C ARG A 642 -25.49 28.04 -5.95
N LEU A 643 -26.14 28.30 -4.82
CA LEU A 643 -26.29 27.32 -3.74
C LEU A 643 -27.21 26.16 -4.16
N PHE A 644 -28.30 26.42 -4.89
CA PHE A 644 -29.16 25.35 -5.41
C PHE A 644 -28.48 24.50 -6.48
N ALA A 645 -27.64 25.10 -7.34
CA ALA A 645 -26.81 24.34 -8.27
C ALA A 645 -25.85 23.38 -7.52
N GLU A 646 -25.27 23.85 -6.40
CA GLU A 646 -24.42 23.03 -5.56
C GLU A 646 -25.18 21.92 -4.82
N VAL A 647 -26.40 22.20 -4.31
CA VAL A 647 -27.29 21.18 -3.74
C VAL A 647 -27.52 20.05 -4.73
N ARG A 648 -27.87 20.40 -5.97
CA ARG A 648 -28.14 19.41 -7.03
C ARG A 648 -26.92 18.53 -7.29
N ARG A 649 -25.73 19.13 -7.38
CA ARG A 649 -24.47 18.39 -7.56
C ARG A 649 -24.21 17.39 -6.43
N VAL A 650 -24.40 17.80 -5.18
CA VAL A 650 -24.18 16.91 -4.01
C VAL A 650 -25.24 15.81 -3.93
N ALA A 651 -26.48 16.11 -4.31
CA ALA A 651 -27.55 15.11 -4.40
C ALA A 651 -27.27 14.06 -5.48
N GLU A 652 -26.77 14.49 -6.66
CA GLU A 652 -26.34 13.58 -7.73
C GLU A 652 -25.20 12.66 -7.27
N LEU A 653 -24.22 13.19 -6.53
CA LEU A 653 -23.14 12.40 -5.93
C LEU A 653 -23.63 11.35 -4.92
N SER A 654 -24.59 11.69 -4.05
CA SER A 654 -25.20 10.72 -3.12
C SER A 654 -25.94 9.61 -3.86
N GLN A 655 -26.67 9.92 -4.94
CA GLN A 655 -27.33 8.90 -5.75
C GLN A 655 -26.34 8.01 -6.51
N ALA A 656 -25.22 8.56 -7.00
CA ALA A 656 -24.16 7.78 -7.63
C ALA A 656 -23.58 6.74 -6.65
N VAL A 657 -23.26 7.16 -5.43
CA VAL A 657 -22.79 6.28 -4.34
C VAL A 657 -23.80 5.17 -4.05
N ALA A 658 -25.10 5.48 -4.05
CA ALA A 658 -26.17 4.48 -3.84
C ALA A 658 -26.30 3.45 -4.96
N LEU A 659 -26.13 3.88 -6.21
CA LEU A 659 -26.17 2.98 -7.35
C LEU A 659 -24.95 2.07 -7.39
N GLU A 660 -23.76 2.60 -7.11
CA GLU A 660 -22.52 1.83 -7.04
C GLU A 660 -22.59 0.65 -6.04
N ASP A 661 -23.10 0.91 -4.84
CA ASP A 661 -23.26 -0.12 -3.81
C ASP A 661 -24.34 -1.15 -4.14
N TYR A 662 -25.41 -0.75 -4.85
CA TYR A 662 -26.47 -1.66 -5.29
C TYR A 662 -25.97 -2.67 -6.33
N PHE A 663 -25.17 -2.21 -7.29
CA PHE A 663 -24.71 -3.04 -8.40
C PHE A 663 -23.48 -3.89 -8.06
N ARG A 664 -22.66 -3.49 -7.06
CA ARG A 664 -21.42 -4.21 -6.66
C ARG A 664 -20.55 -4.64 -7.86
N ASP A 665 -20.47 -3.80 -8.88
CA ASP A 665 -19.84 -4.10 -10.17
C ASP A 665 -18.85 -2.99 -10.53
N GLU A 666 -17.64 -3.38 -10.93
CA GLU A 666 -16.57 -2.49 -11.43
C GLU A 666 -17.05 -1.59 -12.57
N CYS A 667 -18.08 -2.00 -13.32
CA CYS A 667 -18.65 -1.25 -14.42
C CYS A 667 -19.38 0.05 -14.00
N VAL A 668 -19.83 0.18 -12.74
CA VAL A 668 -20.56 1.39 -12.29
C VAL A 668 -19.61 2.54 -11.93
N ALA A 669 -18.42 2.24 -11.39
CA ALA A 669 -17.37 3.26 -11.20
C ALA A 669 -16.85 3.82 -12.55
N LEU A 670 -16.85 3.00 -13.61
CA LEU A 670 -16.60 3.44 -14.99
C LEU A 670 -17.71 4.34 -15.54
N LEU A 671 -18.94 4.24 -15.01
CA LEU A 671 -20.06 5.11 -15.39
C LEU A 671 -19.94 6.51 -14.77
N GLU A 672 -19.27 6.73 -13.63
CA GLU A 672 -19.06 8.09 -13.09
C GLU A 672 -18.25 8.99 -14.06
N SER A 673 -17.29 8.41 -14.78
CA SER A 673 -16.54 9.10 -15.84
C SER A 673 -17.35 9.38 -17.11
N ARG A 674 -18.56 8.79 -17.21
CA ARG A 674 -19.47 8.85 -18.36
C ARG A 674 -20.86 9.38 -18.00
N THR A 675 -21.12 9.71 -16.72
CA THR A 675 -22.39 10.25 -16.27
C THR A 675 -22.50 11.68 -16.75
N ARG A 676 -23.34 11.83 -17.77
CA ARG A 676 -23.78 13.15 -18.21
C ARG A 676 -24.56 13.79 -17.08
N THR A 677 -24.15 14.98 -16.68
CA THR A 677 -24.94 15.80 -15.76
C THR A 677 -26.34 15.97 -16.34
N LEU A 678 -27.35 16.16 -15.48
CA LEU A 678 -28.72 16.35 -15.97
C LEU A 678 -28.81 17.60 -16.90
N ASP A 679 -27.87 18.55 -16.81
CA ASP A 679 -27.73 19.69 -17.74
C ASP A 679 -27.17 19.28 -19.12
N GLU A 680 -26.24 18.31 -19.18
CA GLU A 680 -25.73 17.75 -20.43
C GLU A 680 -26.79 16.92 -21.17
N LEU A 681 -27.61 16.14 -20.44
CA LEU A 681 -28.73 15.38 -21.03
C LEU A 681 -29.78 16.31 -21.64
N VAL A 682 -30.04 17.45 -21.00
CA VAL A 682 -30.95 18.48 -21.52
C VAL A 682 -30.35 19.17 -22.75
N SER A 683 -29.03 19.31 -22.84
CA SER A 683 -28.33 19.90 -24.00
C SER A 683 -28.38 19.04 -25.28
N GLU A 684 -28.41 17.72 -25.14
CA GLU A 684 -28.35 16.78 -26.27
C GLU A 684 -29.73 16.56 -26.91
N TYR A 685 -30.79 16.44 -26.09
CA TYR A 685 -32.17 16.31 -26.58
C TYR A 685 -32.74 17.61 -27.17
N GLY A 686 -32.05 18.75 -27.01
CA GLY A 686 -32.39 20.03 -27.62
C GLY A 686 -32.04 20.15 -29.12
N ARG A 687 -31.31 19.19 -29.71
CA ARG A 687 -30.94 19.18 -31.13
C ARG A 687 -31.66 18.06 -31.89
N GLY A 688 -32.88 18.35 -32.35
CA GLY A 688 -33.60 17.46 -33.25
C GLY A 688 -32.96 17.38 -34.64
N SER A 689 -32.52 16.18 -35.05
CA SER A 689 -32.64 15.74 -36.44
C SER A 689 -32.95 14.23 -36.45
N GLY A 690 -34.03 13.87 -37.14
CA GLY A 690 -34.54 12.51 -37.14
C GLY A 690 -33.60 11.53 -37.83
N SER A 691 -33.25 10.46 -37.13
CA SER A 691 -32.90 9.18 -37.75
C SER A 691 -33.32 8.06 -36.81
N ARG A 692 -34.04 7.08 -37.36
CA ARG A 692 -34.44 5.85 -36.67
C ARG A 692 -33.18 5.02 -36.42
N LEU A 693 -32.87 4.73 -35.16
CA LEU A 693 -32.01 3.61 -34.79
C LEU A 693 -32.90 2.42 -34.43
N SER A 694 -33.19 1.61 -35.45
CA SER A 694 -33.42 0.18 -35.29
C SER A 694 -32.08 -0.48 -34.94
N ASP A 695 -32.13 -1.46 -34.03
CA ASP A 695 -31.08 -2.39 -33.59
C ASP A 695 -30.38 -2.07 -32.26
N CYS A 696 -31.08 -2.43 -31.19
CA CYS A 696 -30.51 -3.03 -29.99
C CYS A 696 -31.55 -4.00 -29.40
N SER A 697 -31.54 -5.25 -29.86
CA SER A 697 -32.29 -6.34 -29.23
C SER A 697 -31.53 -6.86 -28.02
N PHE A 698 -31.96 -6.48 -26.81
CA PHE A 698 -31.58 -7.14 -25.57
C PHE A 698 -32.74 -8.06 -25.17
N GLU A 699 -32.56 -9.37 -25.28
CA GLU A 699 -33.53 -10.36 -24.78
C GLU A 699 -33.47 -10.41 -23.24
N PRO A 700 -34.61 -10.25 -22.53
CA PRO A 700 -34.66 -10.47 -21.09
C PRO A 700 -34.91 -11.97 -20.81
N ARG A 701 -33.93 -12.67 -20.23
CA ARG A 701 -34.21 -13.99 -19.61
C ARG A 701 -34.95 -13.79 -18.29
N ARG A 702 -36.19 -14.31 -18.27
CA ARG A 702 -37.15 -14.26 -17.17
C ARG A 702 -36.65 -14.90 -15.87
N ALA A 703 -36.83 -14.11 -14.81
CA ALA A 703 -37.16 -14.43 -13.42
C ALA A 703 -37.51 -15.88 -13.03
N ALA A 704 -36.96 -16.29 -11.89
CA ALA A 704 -37.69 -17.09 -10.89
C ALA A 704 -37.80 -16.28 -9.60
N ARG A 705 -39.04 -15.85 -9.30
CA ARG A 705 -39.44 -15.19 -8.05
C ARG A 705 -39.32 -16.15 -6.87
N ARG A 706 -38.90 -15.63 -5.71
CA ARG A 706 -39.65 -15.79 -4.46
C ARG A 706 -39.43 -14.58 -3.57
N ASP A 707 -40.51 -13.81 -3.45
CA ASP A 707 -40.69 -12.66 -2.60
C ASP A 707 -40.57 -13.01 -1.11
N VAL A 708 -39.74 -12.28 -0.35
CA VAL A 708 -40.10 -11.80 0.99
C VAL A 708 -39.59 -10.36 1.11
N VAL A 709 -40.52 -9.44 0.89
CA VAL A 709 -40.34 -8.00 1.08
C VAL A 709 -40.48 -7.70 2.58
N ARG A 710 -39.44 -7.16 3.21
CA ARG A 710 -39.55 -6.32 4.42
C ARG A 710 -39.12 -4.90 4.06
N ILE A 711 -40.11 -4.06 3.77
CA ILE A 711 -39.94 -2.62 3.70
C ILE A 711 -39.99 -2.10 5.14
N SER A 712 -38.91 -1.47 5.60
CA SER A 712 -38.95 -0.60 6.77
C SER A 712 -38.42 0.78 6.39
N LYS A 713 -39.37 1.73 6.32
CA LYS A 713 -39.24 3.19 6.21
C LYS A 713 -38.64 3.76 4.92
N GLY A 714 -39.42 3.68 3.84
CA GLY A 714 -39.35 4.65 2.75
C GLY A 714 -40.16 5.90 3.10
N TYR A 715 -39.60 7.08 2.84
CA TYR A 715 -40.39 8.30 2.69
C TYR A 715 -41.10 8.26 1.34
N VAL A 716 -42.44 8.27 1.37
CA VAL A 716 -43.29 8.27 0.18
C VAL A 716 -43.54 9.72 -0.21
N TYR A 717 -42.97 10.16 -1.33
CA TYR A 717 -43.47 11.33 -2.05
C TYR A 717 -44.76 10.93 -2.76
N ARG A 718 -45.90 11.36 -2.20
CA ARG A 718 -47.20 11.29 -2.88
C ARG A 718 -47.63 12.72 -3.19
N GLY A 719 -47.60 13.04 -4.48
CA GLY A 719 -48.40 14.13 -5.01
C GLY A 719 -49.88 13.78 -4.89
N VAL A 720 -50.63 14.65 -4.23
CA VAL A 720 -52.06 14.85 -4.45
C VAL A 720 -52.27 16.36 -4.51
#